data_AF-A0A4R9JID8-F1
#
_entry.id   AF-A0A4R9JID8-F1
#
_cell.length_a   1.000
_cell.length_b   1.000
_cell.length_c   1.000
_cell.angle_alpha   90.00
_cell.angle_beta   90.00
_cell.angle_gamma   90.00
#
_symmetry.space_group_name_H-M   'P 1'
#
loop_
_entity.id
_entity.type
_entity.pdbx_description
1 polymer ?
#
loop_
_entity_poly.entity_id
_entity_poly.type
_entity_poly.pdbx_seq_one_letter_code
_entity_poly.pdbx_strand_id
1 'polypeptide(L)'
;MHFRIIIGVLFSLCFTSCTESGIGSFSEETKEKIRRKIKQEGFQGVVLISQDDNILFRETIYVGKKRKRSQLYKKHNFPLGESTKTFTSFAIHILEEEKKISLSDPVSKHLKWFPYSKVTIGHLLRHTSGLPKIIEFLPNFDTEKSHLKREDIKRFFLESKLKPAFPPGEYWKYSRLDYFLLAYIIEKVSGTSYPQYLKEKIFTPLGFQNTNVEPNEVLIGNRGIYSTPEDLSLFSLELKKPKLISELSRDTIIKKTVLSDSISEDPIAFGEGAYVGDYFYWTYGKEKGISNFIYHDLKSRIFITVISPYGNSKGDLSSVKSALTEIIFDAKKLNLKKKSNLPNEVYIEDLMKEEKVPSLGIAVFRNHGLSWKKMYGTKSQHTLFRAGSLSKTMTATATLRLVESGQLDLYSNWIGKLKQYKVSVPKGKRRSLVNLDLLLSHTSGLTEKGNWDDPINSGKKHLRELKDTNTTKGNGLKLYYKPGTKSRYSGGGYSIVQEILTERTGKSFQNLMSEVVFQPLDMTRSTFRQNLETKEDRCDGYDELGNILPQKSFVTPELSSGGLWTTPEEVGLLFYEIAKAKQGKSNFLTKESAEYLLSPKMSAANLTVHALVAHGFFLNRTGKTEYFFHGGHTKGHKSLALFNTEKGYGVVIMTNSENGSKLIWRILRSISVEEKWDKFVN
;
A
#
# COMPACT_ATOMS: atom_id res chain seq x y z
N MET A 1 -69.23 50.83 27.48
CA MET A 1 -68.92 51.48 26.18
C MET A 1 -67.42 51.82 26.18
N HIS A 2 -66.68 51.20 25.25
CA HIS A 2 -65.35 51.56 24.72
C HIS A 2 -64.06 51.22 25.49
N PHE A 3 -63.37 50.24 24.89
CA PHE A 3 -61.94 49.87 24.92
C PHE A 3 -60.98 51.06 24.97
N ARG A 4 -59.88 50.93 25.73
CA ARG A 4 -58.55 51.45 25.35
C ARG A 4 -57.43 50.55 25.86
N ILE A 5 -56.44 50.39 24.98
CA ILE A 5 -55.39 49.38 24.89
C ILE A 5 -54.31 49.61 25.96
N ILE A 6 -53.93 48.54 26.67
CA ILE A 6 -52.77 48.51 27.57
C ILE A 6 -51.51 48.25 26.73
N ILE A 7 -50.66 49.28 26.58
CA ILE A 7 -49.26 49.12 26.19
C ILE A 7 -48.48 48.89 27.49
N GLY A 8 -48.23 47.63 27.81
CA GLY A 8 -47.42 47.19 28.94
C GLY A 8 -46.18 46.47 28.43
N VAL A 9 -45.04 47.13 28.57
CA VAL A 9 -43.69 46.67 28.24
C VAL A 9 -43.38 45.36 28.96
N LEU A 10 -43.24 44.27 28.22
CA LEU A 10 -42.63 43.02 28.69
C LEU A 10 -41.26 42.87 28.00
N PHE A 11 -40.25 43.44 28.66
CA PHE A 11 -38.84 43.26 28.35
C PHE A 11 -38.44 41.82 28.74
N SER A 12 -38.87 40.83 27.97
CA SER A 12 -38.31 39.48 28.03
C SER A 12 -37.03 39.46 27.20
N LEU A 13 -35.90 39.49 27.90
CA LEU A 13 -34.57 39.23 27.36
C LEU A 13 -34.52 37.81 26.77
N CYS A 14 -34.91 37.69 25.50
CA CYS A 14 -34.34 36.68 24.62
C CYS A 14 -32.87 37.04 24.39
N PHE A 15 -32.00 36.67 25.34
CA PHE A 15 -30.62 36.35 25.00
C PHE A 15 -30.65 35.13 24.08
N THR A 16 -30.88 35.37 22.80
CA THR A 16 -30.42 34.47 21.75
C THR A 16 -28.90 34.44 21.89
N SER A 17 -28.41 33.44 22.64
CA SER A 17 -27.04 33.00 22.47
C SER A 17 -26.91 32.64 21.00
N CYS A 18 -26.24 33.51 20.25
CA CYS A 18 -25.84 33.26 18.87
C CYS A 18 -24.97 31.99 18.91
N THR A 19 -25.59 30.85 18.66
CA THR A 19 -24.88 29.57 18.56
C THR A 19 -24.20 29.56 17.19
N GLU A 20 -23.01 28.96 17.11
CA GLU A 20 -22.24 28.71 15.88
C GLU A 20 -22.98 27.79 14.87
N SER A 21 -24.29 27.97 14.65
CA SER A 21 -25.02 27.38 13.52
C SER A 21 -24.84 28.29 12.31
N GLY A 22 -23.60 28.41 11.84
CA GLY A 22 -23.31 28.97 10.53
C GLY A 22 -23.79 28.00 9.44
N ILE A 23 -24.36 28.56 8.38
CA ILE A 23 -24.59 27.87 7.11
C ILE A 23 -23.30 27.12 6.74
N GLY A 24 -23.38 25.79 6.54
CA GLY A 24 -22.23 24.97 6.18
C GLY A 24 -21.61 24.12 7.30
N SER A 25 -22.21 24.01 8.49
CA SER A 25 -21.83 22.97 9.47
C SER A 25 -22.56 21.64 9.19
N PHE A 26 -21.96 20.49 9.54
CA PHE A 26 -22.71 19.24 9.59
C PHE A 26 -23.90 19.33 10.57
N SER A 27 -24.96 18.55 10.31
CA SER A 27 -26.07 18.40 11.25
C SER A 27 -25.60 17.80 12.57
N GLU A 28 -26.24 18.12 13.70
CA GLU A 28 -25.87 17.53 15.00
C GLU A 28 -25.96 16.00 15.02
N GLU A 29 -26.87 15.42 14.22
CA GLU A 29 -26.94 13.97 14.01
C GLU A 29 -25.63 13.42 13.40
N THR A 30 -25.13 14.05 12.34
CA THR A 30 -23.87 13.68 11.70
C THR A 30 -22.69 13.90 12.64
N LYS A 31 -22.67 15.00 13.39
CA LYS A 31 -21.62 15.24 14.40
C LYS A 31 -21.63 14.18 15.49
N GLU A 32 -22.80 13.79 15.99
CA GLU A 32 -22.91 12.73 16.99
C GLU A 32 -22.50 11.36 16.43
N LYS A 33 -22.85 11.06 15.17
CA LYS A 33 -22.37 9.87 14.46
C LYS A 33 -20.84 9.83 14.39
N ILE A 34 -20.21 10.96 14.04
CA ILE A 34 -18.76 11.13 14.04
C ILE A 34 -18.19 10.87 15.43
N ARG A 35 -18.66 11.60 16.47
CA ARG A 35 -18.19 11.46 17.86
C ARG A 35 -18.29 10.02 18.34
N ARG A 36 -19.43 9.36 18.14
CA ARG A 36 -19.68 7.99 18.57
C ARG A 36 -18.73 7.01 17.88
N LYS A 37 -18.61 7.09 16.55
CA LYS A 37 -17.80 6.15 15.76
C LYS A 37 -16.33 6.28 16.11
N ILE A 38 -15.77 7.48 16.15
CA ILE A 38 -14.34 7.66 16.45
C ILE A 38 -14.01 7.35 17.93
N LYS A 39 -14.96 7.55 18.87
CA LYS A 39 -14.80 7.08 20.25
C LYS A 39 -14.79 5.55 20.37
N GLN A 40 -15.57 4.84 19.55
CA GLN A 40 -15.55 3.37 19.49
C GLN A 40 -14.19 2.86 18.99
N GLU A 41 -13.53 3.60 18.10
CA GLU A 41 -12.15 3.35 17.67
C GLU A 41 -11.10 3.73 18.74
N GLY A 42 -11.52 4.19 19.93
CA GLY A 42 -10.63 4.60 21.02
C GLY A 42 -9.93 5.94 20.78
N PHE A 43 -10.35 6.71 19.77
CA PHE A 43 -9.69 7.96 19.40
C PHE A 43 -9.79 9.03 20.48
N GLN A 44 -8.66 9.68 20.75
CA GLN A 44 -8.57 10.86 21.60
C GLN A 44 -7.69 11.90 20.91
N GLY A 45 -8.19 13.12 20.76
CA GLY A 45 -7.50 14.17 20.02
C GLY A 45 -8.43 15.14 19.32
N VAL A 46 -7.88 15.89 18.37
CA VAL A 46 -8.60 16.91 17.60
C VAL A 46 -8.97 16.36 16.23
N VAL A 47 -10.18 16.64 15.78
CA VAL A 47 -10.63 16.43 14.40
C VAL A 47 -11.13 17.76 13.85
N LEU A 48 -10.65 18.13 12.66
CA LEU A 48 -11.19 19.20 11.84
C LEU A 48 -11.58 18.61 10.48
N ILE A 49 -12.80 18.90 10.04
CA ILE A 49 -13.31 18.58 8.72
C ILE A 49 -13.81 19.89 8.11
N SER A 50 -13.33 20.21 6.91
CA SER A 50 -13.85 21.31 6.12
C SER A 50 -14.23 20.83 4.72
N GLN A 51 -15.19 21.52 4.11
CA GLN A 51 -15.43 21.46 2.67
C GLN A 51 -15.31 22.86 2.14
N ASP A 52 -14.43 23.02 1.14
CA ASP A 52 -14.04 24.34 0.68
C ASP A 52 -13.50 25.18 1.86
N ASP A 53 -13.98 26.41 2.01
CA ASP A 53 -13.66 27.34 3.09
C ASP A 53 -14.51 27.13 4.36
N ASN A 54 -15.48 26.22 4.32
CA ASN A 54 -16.43 26.00 5.42
C ASN A 54 -15.99 24.88 6.34
N ILE A 55 -15.83 25.18 7.63
CA ILE A 55 -15.56 24.18 8.66
C ILE A 55 -16.87 23.44 8.98
N LEU A 56 -16.95 22.16 8.60
CA LEU A 56 -18.13 21.32 8.80
C LEU A 56 -18.17 20.72 10.22
N PHE A 57 -17.01 20.39 10.76
CA PHE A 57 -16.84 19.76 12.08
C PHE A 57 -15.48 20.12 12.67
N ARG A 58 -15.47 20.55 13.93
CA ARG A 58 -14.22 20.84 14.66
C ARG A 58 -14.37 20.56 16.14
N GLU A 59 -13.79 19.47 16.61
CA GLU A 59 -13.91 19.06 18.00
C GLU A 59 -12.67 18.37 18.55
N THR A 60 -12.47 18.53 19.86
CA THR A 60 -11.60 17.67 20.64
C THR A 60 -12.40 16.53 21.26
N ILE A 61 -12.01 15.31 20.95
CA ILE A 61 -12.60 14.07 21.41
C ILE A 61 -11.75 13.48 22.53
N TYR A 62 -12.42 13.02 23.58
CA TYR A 62 -11.81 12.36 24.73
C TYR A 62 -12.58 11.07 25.06
N VAL A 63 -11.87 10.08 25.60
CA VAL A 63 -12.45 8.83 26.13
C VAL A 63 -12.41 8.90 27.66
N GLY A 64 -13.53 8.58 28.34
CA GLY A 64 -13.66 8.59 29.81
C GLY A 64 -14.75 9.54 30.36
N LYS A 65 -15.16 9.35 31.64
CA LYS A 65 -16.20 10.16 32.30
C LYS A 65 -15.67 11.53 32.76
N LYS A 66 -16.38 12.58 32.34
CA LYS A 66 -16.47 13.98 32.83
C LYS A 66 -15.22 14.64 33.45
N ARG A 67 -14.62 15.54 32.66
CA ARG A 67 -14.42 16.96 33.02
C ARG A 67 -14.71 17.79 31.76
N LYS A 68 -15.15 19.05 31.89
CA LYS A 68 -15.27 19.98 30.76
C LYS A 68 -13.84 20.29 30.29
N ARG A 69 -13.31 19.45 29.40
CA ARG A 69 -11.92 19.57 28.93
C ARG A 69 -11.83 20.68 27.90
N SER A 70 -10.75 21.44 27.93
CA SER A 70 -10.50 22.50 26.95
C SER A 70 -10.43 21.92 25.54
N GLN A 71 -10.93 22.68 24.57
CA GLN A 71 -10.76 22.38 23.16
C GLN A 71 -9.29 22.60 22.80
N LEU A 72 -8.56 21.53 22.49
CA LEU A 72 -7.10 21.59 22.28
C LEU A 72 -6.73 22.47 21.08
N TYR A 73 -7.59 22.50 20.05
CA TYR A 73 -7.40 23.34 18.87
C TYR A 73 -7.38 24.85 19.15
N LYS A 74 -7.89 25.32 20.31
CA LYS A 74 -7.92 26.75 20.64
C LYS A 74 -6.62 27.29 21.23
N LYS A 75 -5.71 26.42 21.71
CA LYS A 75 -4.57 26.83 22.55
C LYS A 75 -3.25 26.16 22.20
N HIS A 76 -3.25 25.19 21.29
CA HIS A 76 -2.08 24.36 21.02
C HIS A 76 -1.81 24.27 19.51
N ASN A 77 -0.56 24.49 19.14
CA ASN A 77 -0.01 23.97 17.90
C ASN A 77 0.55 22.55 18.17
N PHE A 78 0.57 21.73 17.13
CA PHE A 78 0.95 20.32 17.24
C PHE A 78 2.09 20.03 16.27
N PRO A 79 3.09 19.23 16.69
CA PRO A 79 4.16 18.85 15.80
C PRO A 79 3.62 17.95 14.68
N LEU A 80 3.96 18.32 13.45
CA LEU A 80 3.48 17.66 12.26
C LEU A 80 4.29 16.39 11.93
N GLY A 81 5.48 16.20 12.49
CA GLY A 81 6.37 15.12 12.10
C GLY A 81 6.54 15.06 10.59
N GLU A 82 6.45 13.85 10.01
CA GLU A 82 6.58 13.60 8.58
C GLU A 82 5.61 14.37 7.66
N SER A 83 4.48 14.86 8.17
CA SER A 83 3.57 15.69 7.38
C SER A 83 4.20 17.04 6.99
N THR A 84 5.31 17.44 7.63
CA THR A 84 6.16 18.59 7.25
C THR A 84 6.61 18.54 5.79
N LYS A 85 6.78 17.34 5.22
CA LYS A 85 7.32 17.16 3.87
C LYS A 85 6.56 17.93 2.79
N THR A 86 5.24 18.05 2.91
CA THR A 86 4.43 18.78 1.92
C THR A 86 4.79 20.26 1.85
N PHE A 87 5.13 20.89 2.98
CA PHE A 87 5.63 22.27 3.01
C PHE A 87 7.00 22.40 2.36
N THR A 88 7.88 21.42 2.57
CA THR A 88 9.19 21.37 1.90
C THR A 88 9.05 21.20 0.40
N SER A 89 8.18 20.30 -0.07
CA SER A 89 7.88 20.13 -1.50
C SER A 89 7.37 21.43 -2.10
N PHE A 90 6.41 22.07 -1.43
CA PHE A 90 5.86 23.35 -1.87
C PHE A 90 6.92 24.45 -1.95
N ALA A 91 7.81 24.55 -0.96
CA ALA A 91 8.92 25.51 -0.95
C ALA A 91 9.92 25.29 -2.11
N ILE A 92 10.16 24.04 -2.49
CA ILE A 92 10.99 23.70 -3.66
C ILE A 92 10.31 24.15 -4.96
N HIS A 93 9.00 23.97 -5.10
CA HIS A 93 8.26 24.47 -6.26
C HIS A 93 8.25 25.99 -6.34
N ILE A 94 8.16 26.71 -5.21
CA ILE A 94 8.34 28.18 -5.21
C ILE A 94 9.72 28.54 -5.78
N LEU A 95 10.80 27.86 -5.36
CA LEU A 95 12.15 28.12 -5.89
C LEU A 95 12.28 27.78 -7.38
N GLU A 96 11.58 26.75 -7.85
CA GLU A 96 11.56 26.39 -9.27
C GLU A 96 10.83 27.46 -10.11
N GLU A 97 9.70 27.98 -9.64
CA GLU A 97 8.99 29.06 -10.31
C GLU A 97 9.75 30.39 -10.30
N GLU A 98 10.50 30.66 -9.22
CA GLU A 98 11.48 31.74 -9.15
C GLU A 98 12.71 31.48 -10.06
N LYS A 99 12.75 30.36 -10.80
CA LYS A 99 13.83 29.93 -11.71
C LYS A 99 15.20 29.80 -11.03
N LYS A 100 15.22 29.65 -9.70
CA LYS A 100 16.46 29.49 -8.92
C LYS A 100 16.98 28.05 -8.96
N ILE A 101 16.09 27.10 -9.21
CA ILE A 101 16.41 25.68 -9.38
C ILE A 101 15.60 25.09 -10.53
N SER A 102 15.98 23.90 -10.98
CA SER A 102 15.13 22.98 -11.74
C SER A 102 15.02 21.66 -10.98
N LEU A 103 13.87 20.96 -11.04
CA LEU A 103 13.79 19.60 -10.48
C LEU A 103 14.80 18.63 -11.12
N SER A 104 15.24 18.91 -12.35
CA SER A 104 16.25 18.11 -13.05
C SER A 104 17.68 18.41 -12.60
N ASP A 105 17.89 19.46 -11.81
CA ASP A 105 19.21 19.84 -11.34
C ASP A 105 19.83 18.72 -10.50
N PRO A 106 21.10 18.34 -10.77
CA PRO A 106 21.86 17.51 -9.85
C PRO A 106 21.94 18.17 -8.47
N VAL A 107 21.77 17.40 -7.39
CA VAL A 107 21.91 17.90 -6.02
C VAL A 107 23.29 18.52 -5.80
N SER A 108 24.33 17.93 -6.40
CA SER A 108 25.72 18.42 -6.37
C SER A 108 25.91 19.82 -7.00
N LYS A 109 24.98 20.28 -7.85
CA LYS A 109 24.96 21.65 -8.38
C LYS A 109 24.83 22.67 -7.24
N HIS A 110 23.93 22.40 -6.30
CA HIS A 110 23.56 23.29 -5.19
C HIS A 110 24.32 22.97 -3.90
N LEU A 111 24.54 21.69 -3.61
CA LEU A 111 25.28 21.21 -2.44
C LEU A 111 26.63 20.63 -2.90
N LYS A 112 27.68 21.45 -2.98
CA LYS A 112 29.00 21.05 -3.50
C LYS A 112 29.66 19.88 -2.78
N TRP A 113 29.31 19.66 -1.50
CA TRP A 113 29.80 18.56 -0.69
C TRP A 113 29.07 17.23 -0.96
N PHE A 114 27.98 17.25 -1.71
CA PHE A 114 27.16 16.05 -1.94
C PHE A 114 27.83 15.12 -2.96
N PRO A 115 28.08 13.83 -2.63
CA PRO A 115 29.01 12.98 -3.39
C PRO A 115 28.41 12.31 -4.63
N TYR A 116 27.09 12.41 -4.86
CA TYR A 116 26.41 11.67 -5.94
C TYR A 116 25.94 12.58 -7.07
N SER A 117 26.66 12.57 -8.19
CA SER A 117 26.39 13.46 -9.34
C SER A 117 25.07 13.17 -10.09
N LYS A 118 24.53 11.95 -9.98
CA LYS A 118 23.31 11.53 -10.70
C LYS A 118 22.01 11.74 -9.95
N VAL A 119 22.06 12.06 -8.65
CA VAL A 119 20.84 12.34 -7.86
C VAL A 119 20.38 13.76 -8.16
N THR A 120 19.12 13.95 -8.50
CA THR A 120 18.52 15.24 -8.82
C THR A 120 17.55 15.68 -7.72
N ILE A 121 17.15 16.94 -7.72
CA ILE A 121 16.13 17.46 -6.79
C ILE A 121 14.81 16.68 -6.92
N GLY A 122 14.39 16.38 -8.15
CA GLY A 122 13.20 15.59 -8.43
C GLY A 122 13.25 14.17 -7.88
N HIS A 123 14.46 13.56 -7.83
CA HIS A 123 14.66 12.27 -7.19
C HIS A 123 14.49 12.34 -5.67
N LEU A 124 14.91 13.44 -5.03
CA LEU A 124 14.72 13.64 -3.58
C LEU A 124 13.22 13.80 -3.25
N LEU A 125 12.51 14.67 -3.98
CA LEU A 125 11.08 14.93 -3.77
C LEU A 125 10.23 13.64 -3.80
N ARG A 126 10.56 12.74 -4.74
CA ARG A 126 9.78 11.52 -5.02
C ARG A 126 10.30 10.27 -4.30
N HIS A 127 11.31 10.39 -3.43
CA HIS A 127 11.97 9.25 -2.78
C HIS A 127 12.54 8.20 -3.75
N THR A 128 13.05 8.65 -4.89
CA THR A 128 13.68 7.80 -5.92
C THR A 128 15.20 8.01 -6.00
N SER A 129 15.79 8.64 -4.99
CA SER A 129 17.22 8.97 -4.93
C SER A 129 18.14 7.76 -4.80
N GLY A 130 17.63 6.66 -4.22
CA GLY A 130 18.42 5.48 -3.87
C GLY A 130 19.32 5.66 -2.64
N LEU A 131 19.37 6.84 -2.04
CA LEU A 131 20.27 7.18 -0.94
C LEU A 131 20.11 6.26 0.29
N PRO A 132 21.17 6.04 1.10
CA PRO A 132 21.06 5.27 2.33
C PRO A 132 20.08 5.94 3.31
N LYS A 133 19.31 5.13 4.04
CA LYS A 133 18.51 5.62 5.17
C LYS A 133 19.47 6.05 6.29
N ILE A 134 19.04 7.00 7.11
CA ILE A 134 19.83 7.49 8.24
C ILE A 134 20.27 6.35 9.16
N ILE A 135 19.38 5.39 9.43
CA ILE A 135 19.70 4.22 10.26
C ILE A 135 20.76 3.28 9.66
N GLU A 136 21.05 3.37 8.36
CA GLU A 136 22.09 2.55 7.71
C GLU A 136 23.50 3.05 8.05
N PHE A 137 23.66 4.35 8.37
CA PHE A 137 24.93 4.93 8.81
C PHE A 137 24.92 5.47 10.25
N LEU A 138 23.74 5.55 10.88
CA LEU A 138 23.51 5.91 12.27
C LEU A 138 22.43 5.01 12.89
N PRO A 139 22.76 3.76 13.24
CA PRO A 139 21.78 2.75 13.68
C PRO A 139 20.88 3.19 14.84
N ASN A 140 21.43 3.91 15.82
CA ASN A 140 20.72 4.36 17.02
C ASN A 140 20.05 5.73 16.87
N PHE A 141 19.94 6.25 15.64
CA PHE A 141 19.43 7.60 15.42
C PHE A 141 18.07 7.84 16.10
N ASP A 142 17.12 6.92 15.99
CA ASP A 142 15.77 7.14 16.52
C ASP A 142 15.68 7.08 18.06
N THR A 143 16.65 6.45 18.73
CA THR A 143 16.73 6.36 20.19
C THR A 143 17.64 7.43 20.81
N GLU A 144 18.64 7.93 20.08
CA GLU A 144 19.70 8.81 20.60
C GLU A 144 19.78 10.18 19.92
N LYS A 145 18.84 10.53 19.02
CA LYS A 145 18.89 11.80 18.26
C LYS A 145 18.95 13.08 19.09
N SER A 146 18.59 13.05 20.37
CA SER A 146 18.59 14.23 21.25
C SER A 146 19.98 14.86 21.43
N HIS A 147 21.05 14.10 21.19
CA HIS A 147 22.43 14.58 21.30
C HIS A 147 23.03 15.00 19.95
N LEU A 148 22.33 14.76 18.85
CA LEU A 148 22.83 15.02 17.50
C LEU A 148 22.43 16.41 17.04
N LYS A 149 23.30 17.03 16.25
CA LYS A 149 23.04 18.23 15.46
C LYS A 149 22.89 17.87 13.99
N ARG A 150 22.34 18.81 13.23
CA ARG A 150 22.16 18.69 11.78
C ARG A 150 23.48 18.44 11.04
N GLU A 151 24.57 19.04 11.52
CA GLU A 151 25.92 18.88 11.00
C GLU A 151 26.45 17.46 11.21
N ASP A 152 26.05 16.80 12.29
CA ASP A 152 26.46 15.42 12.58
C ASP A 152 25.88 14.47 11.53
N ILE A 153 24.59 14.62 11.17
CA ILE A 153 23.96 13.80 10.13
C ILE A 153 24.69 13.95 8.79
N LYS A 154 25.04 15.18 8.42
CA LYS A 154 25.84 15.45 7.21
C LYS A 154 27.21 14.79 7.30
N ARG A 155 27.92 14.92 8.43
CA ARG A 155 29.24 14.33 8.64
C ARG A 155 29.20 12.81 8.53
N PHE A 156 28.32 12.15 9.28
CA PHE A 156 28.18 10.69 9.26
C PHE A 156 27.74 10.16 7.89
N PHE A 157 26.86 10.88 7.19
CA PHE A 157 26.50 10.53 5.80
C PHE A 157 27.73 10.50 4.88
N LEU A 158 28.59 11.53 4.96
CA LEU A 158 29.80 11.62 4.14
C LEU A 158 30.85 10.56 4.53
N GLU A 159 31.05 10.34 5.83
CA GLU A 159 32.00 9.35 6.36
C GLU A 159 31.59 7.91 6.03
N SER A 160 30.29 7.63 5.97
CA SER A 160 29.76 6.30 5.68
C SER A 160 30.19 5.73 4.33
N LYS A 161 30.42 6.61 3.33
CA LYS A 161 30.70 6.25 1.93
C LYS A 161 29.68 5.25 1.33
N LEU A 162 28.49 5.13 1.92
CA LEU A 162 27.46 4.20 1.50
C LEU A 162 26.85 4.64 0.17
N LYS A 163 27.04 3.82 -0.86
CA LYS A 163 26.50 4.07 -2.20
C LYS A 163 24.97 4.00 -2.21
N PRO A 164 24.30 4.70 -3.15
CA PRO A 164 22.89 4.50 -3.39
C PRO A 164 22.56 3.01 -3.61
N ALA A 165 21.50 2.53 -2.97
CA ALA A 165 21.04 1.13 -3.07
C ALA A 165 20.63 0.76 -4.51
N PHE A 166 20.27 1.76 -5.30
CA PHE A 166 19.91 1.65 -6.71
C PHE A 166 20.21 2.96 -7.46
N PRO A 167 20.33 2.90 -8.80
CA PRO A 167 20.47 4.11 -9.63
C PRO A 167 19.29 5.07 -9.43
N PRO A 168 19.53 6.39 -9.28
CA PRO A 168 18.46 7.36 -9.06
C PRO A 168 17.40 7.32 -10.17
N GLY A 169 16.13 7.35 -9.77
CA GLY A 169 14.97 7.29 -10.67
C GLY A 169 14.46 5.89 -11.00
N GLU A 170 15.26 4.84 -10.76
CA GLU A 170 14.85 3.46 -11.10
C GLU A 170 13.84 2.86 -10.11
N TYR A 171 14.00 3.12 -8.81
CA TYR A 171 13.17 2.52 -7.77
C TYR A 171 12.69 3.55 -6.76
N TRP A 172 11.74 3.15 -5.92
CA TRP A 172 11.26 3.95 -4.81
C TRP A 172 11.74 3.40 -3.47
N LYS A 173 12.24 4.27 -2.60
CA LYS A 173 12.59 3.93 -1.20
C LYS A 173 12.43 5.16 -0.33
N TYR A 174 11.43 5.14 0.55
CA TYR A 174 11.25 6.19 1.56
C TYR A 174 12.57 6.53 2.28
N SER A 175 12.94 7.81 2.25
CA SER A 175 14.18 8.31 2.82
C SER A 175 13.99 9.66 3.47
N ARG A 176 14.18 9.70 4.80
CA ARG A 176 14.20 10.96 5.58
C ARG A 176 15.37 11.86 5.17
N LEU A 177 16.45 11.25 4.67
CA LEU A 177 17.62 11.96 4.20
C LEU A 177 17.29 12.83 2.97
N ASP A 178 16.34 12.41 2.12
CA ASP A 178 15.98 13.18 0.94
C ASP A 178 15.45 14.57 1.29
N TYR A 179 14.52 14.65 2.24
CA TYR A 179 13.89 15.90 2.65
C TYR A 179 14.79 16.74 3.53
N PHE A 180 15.69 16.10 4.28
CA PHE A 180 16.80 16.79 4.94
C PHE A 180 17.69 17.51 3.91
N LEU A 181 18.03 16.84 2.80
CA LEU A 181 18.81 17.45 1.72
C LEU A 181 18.04 18.57 1.00
N LEU A 182 16.73 18.41 0.78
CA LEU A 182 15.89 19.47 0.22
C LEU A 182 15.90 20.73 1.09
N ALA A 183 15.87 20.61 2.42
CA ALA A 183 16.01 21.77 3.30
C ALA A 183 17.37 22.45 3.17
N TYR A 184 18.47 21.69 3.04
CA TYR A 184 19.79 22.26 2.73
C TYR A 184 19.79 23.01 1.39
N ILE A 185 19.10 22.49 0.37
CA ILE A 185 18.99 23.16 -0.93
C ILE A 185 18.22 24.47 -0.79
N ILE A 186 17.07 24.46 -0.10
CA ILE A 186 16.27 25.67 0.16
C ILE A 186 17.14 26.76 0.75
N GLU A 187 17.85 26.47 1.85
CA GLU A 187 18.69 27.47 2.52
C GLU A 187 19.85 27.94 1.65
N LYS A 188 20.50 27.01 0.95
CA LYS A 188 21.66 27.34 0.13
C LYS A 188 21.29 28.23 -1.05
N VAL A 189 20.11 28.00 -1.64
CA VAL A 189 19.62 28.73 -2.80
C VAL A 189 18.93 30.04 -2.40
N SER A 190 18.20 30.07 -1.28
CA SER A 190 17.52 31.27 -0.81
C SER A 190 18.43 32.25 -0.08
N GLY A 191 19.51 31.76 0.54
CA GLY A 191 20.36 32.56 1.43
C GLY A 191 19.74 32.82 2.82
N THR A 192 18.56 32.26 3.11
CA THR A 192 17.87 32.39 4.41
C THR A 192 17.78 31.04 5.10
N SER A 193 17.59 31.02 6.42
CA SER A 193 17.34 29.75 7.14
C SER A 193 16.03 29.11 6.70
N TYR A 194 15.90 27.78 6.78
CA TYR A 194 14.68 27.09 6.38
C TYR A 194 13.44 27.58 7.17
N PRO A 195 13.50 27.80 8.51
CA PRO A 195 12.40 28.41 9.26
C PRO A 195 11.99 29.78 8.72
N GLN A 196 12.97 30.63 8.41
CA GLN A 196 12.72 31.96 7.88
C GLN A 196 12.10 31.91 6.49
N TYR A 197 12.63 31.05 5.60
CA TYR A 197 12.12 30.89 4.24
C TYR A 197 10.65 30.44 4.25
N LEU A 198 10.30 29.41 5.04
CA LEU A 198 8.90 28.97 5.12
C LEU A 198 7.99 30.05 5.71
N LYS A 199 8.46 30.81 6.70
CA LYS A 199 7.70 31.91 7.29
C LYS A 199 7.38 32.97 6.23
N GLU A 200 8.39 33.44 5.52
CA GLU A 200 8.27 34.52 4.53
C GLU A 200 7.50 34.09 3.28
N LYS A 201 7.70 32.86 2.81
CA LYS A 201 7.18 32.39 1.51
C LYS A 201 5.89 31.59 1.59
N ILE A 202 5.55 31.05 2.76
CA ILE A 202 4.34 30.22 2.92
C ILE A 202 3.47 30.73 4.07
N PHE A 203 3.99 30.79 5.30
CA PHE A 203 3.14 31.01 6.47
C PHE A 203 2.54 32.42 6.49
N THR A 204 3.35 33.47 6.30
CA THR A 204 2.86 34.84 6.28
C THR A 204 1.93 35.11 5.08
N PRO A 205 2.27 34.74 3.83
CA PRO A 205 1.37 34.95 2.68
C PRO A 205 0.04 34.20 2.78
N LEU A 206 0.01 33.02 3.40
CA LEU A 206 -1.24 32.27 3.63
C LEU A 206 -1.98 32.68 4.91
N GLY A 207 -1.45 33.63 5.68
CA GLY A 207 -2.08 34.14 6.89
C GLY A 207 -2.04 33.20 8.09
N PHE A 208 -1.09 32.26 8.13
CA PHE A 208 -0.94 31.33 9.25
C PHE A 208 -0.58 32.08 10.53
N GLN A 209 -1.35 31.86 11.57
CA GLN A 209 -1.20 32.60 12.83
C GLN A 209 -0.44 31.79 13.89
N ASN A 210 -0.49 30.45 13.80
CA ASN A 210 -0.05 29.54 14.86
C ASN A 210 0.84 28.42 14.32
N THR A 211 1.64 28.76 13.30
CA THR A 211 2.57 27.83 12.67
C THR A 211 4.00 28.32 12.77
N ASN A 212 4.91 27.44 13.18
CA ASN A 212 6.34 27.74 13.29
C ASN A 212 7.19 26.50 13.03
N VAL A 213 8.47 26.70 12.74
CA VAL A 213 9.46 25.63 12.64
C VAL A 213 10.33 25.64 13.90
N GLU A 214 10.58 24.47 14.49
CA GLU A 214 11.54 24.28 15.59
C GLU A 214 12.97 24.50 15.06
N PRO A 215 13.68 25.58 15.46
CA PRO A 215 14.94 25.96 14.82
C PRO A 215 16.06 24.92 14.97
N ASN A 216 16.00 24.12 16.04
CA ASN A 216 17.00 23.11 16.37
C ASN A 216 16.59 21.69 15.95
N GLU A 217 15.56 21.52 15.11
CA GLU A 217 15.18 20.20 14.61
C GLU A 217 16.28 19.62 13.72
N VAL A 218 16.80 18.45 14.12
CA VAL A 218 17.91 17.76 13.46
C VAL A 218 17.54 17.31 12.04
N LEU A 219 16.29 16.89 11.83
CA LEU A 219 15.76 16.46 10.52
C LEU A 219 14.80 17.47 9.91
N ILE A 220 15.19 18.73 9.91
CA ILE A 220 14.47 19.81 9.23
C ILE A 220 14.17 19.44 7.76
N GLY A 221 13.05 19.92 7.24
CA GLY A 221 12.55 19.51 5.92
C GLY A 221 11.74 18.21 5.93
N ASN A 222 12.08 17.26 6.81
CA ASN A 222 11.30 16.05 7.04
C ASN A 222 10.38 16.16 8.27
N ARG A 223 10.75 16.98 9.26
CA ARG A 223 10.02 17.25 10.52
C ARG A 223 10.28 18.67 11.02
N GLY A 224 9.70 19.02 12.17
CA GLY A 224 9.99 20.27 12.90
C GLY A 224 8.96 21.38 12.73
N ILE A 225 7.94 21.22 11.87
CA ILE A 225 6.83 22.17 11.80
C ILE A 225 5.82 21.86 12.90
N TYR A 226 5.39 22.89 13.62
CA TYR A 226 4.25 22.89 14.54
C TYR A 226 3.16 23.73 13.92
N SER A 227 1.94 23.22 13.87
CA SER A 227 0.80 23.90 13.23
C SER A 227 -0.51 23.58 13.94
N THR A 228 -1.54 24.37 13.69
CA THR A 228 -2.92 24.10 14.08
C THR A 228 -3.72 23.49 12.92
N PRO A 229 -4.82 22.76 13.18
CA PRO A 229 -5.74 22.33 12.13
C PRO A 229 -6.26 23.48 11.26
N GLU A 230 -6.44 24.67 11.84
CA GLU A 230 -6.88 25.88 11.15
C GLU A 230 -5.86 26.34 10.10
N ASP A 231 -4.59 26.51 10.47
CA ASP A 231 -3.54 26.89 9.52
C ASP A 231 -3.36 25.82 8.43
N LEU A 232 -3.48 24.53 8.78
CA LEU A 232 -3.45 23.44 7.80
C LEU A 232 -4.63 23.51 6.82
N SER A 233 -5.81 23.97 7.25
CA SER A 233 -6.95 24.16 6.35
C SER A 233 -6.70 25.27 5.32
N LEU A 234 -5.96 26.33 5.71
CA LEU A 234 -5.53 27.37 4.78
C LEU A 234 -4.51 26.82 3.76
N PHE A 235 -3.58 25.96 4.20
CA PHE A 235 -2.68 25.25 3.28
C PHE A 235 -3.45 24.38 2.28
N SER A 236 -4.51 23.70 2.74
CA SER A 236 -5.38 22.91 1.87
C SER A 236 -6.00 23.76 0.75
N LEU A 237 -6.44 24.98 1.08
CA LEU A 237 -7.03 25.90 0.12
C LEU A 237 -6.00 26.36 -0.92
N GLU A 238 -4.76 26.61 -0.49
CA GLU A 238 -3.66 26.94 -1.40
C GLU A 238 -3.39 25.80 -2.38
N LEU A 239 -3.32 24.54 -1.93
CA LEU A 239 -3.15 23.40 -2.86
C LEU A 239 -4.36 23.15 -3.77
N LYS A 240 -5.53 23.69 -3.42
CA LYS A 240 -6.73 23.62 -4.26
C LYS A 240 -6.71 24.68 -5.36
N LYS A 241 -6.51 25.94 -4.97
CA LYS A 241 -6.50 27.10 -5.87
C LYS A 241 -5.22 27.89 -5.58
N PRO A 242 -4.09 27.49 -6.20
CA PRO A 242 -2.80 28.01 -5.79
C PRO A 242 -2.65 29.47 -6.22
N LYS A 243 -2.08 30.26 -5.31
CA LYS A 243 -1.76 31.68 -5.46
C LYS A 243 -0.25 31.92 -5.41
N LEU A 244 0.46 31.08 -4.66
CA LEU A 244 1.90 31.16 -4.42
C LEU A 244 2.69 30.31 -5.42
N ILE A 245 2.04 29.32 -6.03
CA ILE A 245 2.57 28.55 -7.15
C ILE A 245 1.54 28.47 -8.28
N SER A 246 1.97 28.07 -9.47
CA SER A 246 1.12 27.73 -10.59
C SER A 246 0.35 26.42 -10.39
N GLU A 247 -0.76 26.27 -11.11
CA GLU A 247 -1.53 25.01 -11.13
C GLU A 247 -0.68 23.83 -11.61
N LEU A 248 0.25 24.05 -12.54
CA LEU A 248 1.17 23.02 -13.06
C LEU A 248 2.12 22.49 -11.97
N SER A 249 2.70 23.39 -11.18
CA SER A 249 3.57 23.02 -10.06
C SER A 249 2.78 22.29 -8.97
N ARG A 250 1.57 22.79 -8.64
CA ARG A 250 0.65 22.10 -7.74
C ARG A 250 0.34 20.69 -8.25
N ASP A 251 -0.02 20.55 -9.51
CA ASP A 251 -0.35 19.25 -10.13
C ASP A 251 0.85 18.30 -10.04
N THR A 252 2.06 18.82 -10.18
CA THR A 252 3.29 18.04 -10.02
C THR A 252 3.47 17.49 -8.60
N ILE A 253 3.14 18.27 -7.57
CA ILE A 253 3.21 17.84 -6.16
C ILE A 253 2.28 16.64 -5.89
N ILE A 254 1.05 16.69 -6.44
CA ILE A 254 0.00 15.68 -6.22
C ILE A 254 0.00 14.56 -7.27
N LYS A 255 0.88 14.61 -8.26
CA LYS A 255 0.99 13.59 -9.31
C LYS A 255 1.58 12.31 -8.74
N LYS A 256 1.00 11.17 -9.14
CA LYS A 256 1.56 9.83 -8.88
C LYS A 256 2.98 9.74 -9.44
N THR A 257 3.93 9.34 -8.60
CA THR A 257 5.26 8.94 -9.04
C THR A 257 5.15 7.61 -9.77
N VAL A 258 5.45 7.61 -11.06
CA VAL A 258 5.54 6.40 -11.89
C VAL A 258 7.01 6.06 -12.05
N LEU A 259 7.40 4.85 -11.65
CA LEU A 259 8.76 4.35 -11.84
C LEU A 259 8.86 3.67 -13.20
N SER A 260 10.06 3.69 -13.79
CA SER A 260 10.31 3.08 -15.10
C SER A 260 10.03 1.57 -15.17
N ASP A 261 9.97 0.89 -14.03
CA ASP A 261 9.72 -0.56 -13.93
C ASP A 261 8.51 -0.93 -13.05
N SER A 262 7.73 0.05 -12.55
CA SER A 262 6.52 -0.23 -11.77
C SER A 262 5.35 -0.58 -12.70
N ILE A 263 5.05 -1.88 -12.84
CA ILE A 263 3.87 -2.39 -13.56
C ILE A 263 2.74 -2.72 -12.56
N SER A 264 2.46 -1.82 -11.61
CA SER A 264 1.25 -1.98 -10.78
C SER A 264 0.46 -0.69 -10.73
N GLU A 265 -0.70 -0.72 -11.37
CA GLU A 265 -1.80 0.22 -11.17
C GLU A 265 -2.44 -0.03 -9.78
N ASP A 266 -1.67 0.20 -8.72
CA ASP A 266 -2.24 0.23 -7.37
C ASP A 266 -2.96 1.57 -7.18
N PRO A 267 -4.11 1.63 -6.48
CA PRO A 267 -4.90 2.85 -6.38
C PRO A 267 -4.23 3.92 -5.50
N ILE A 268 -3.16 3.58 -4.76
CA ILE A 268 -2.40 4.47 -3.89
C ILE A 268 -0.92 4.44 -4.32
N ALA A 269 -0.39 5.61 -4.71
CA ALA A 269 1.00 5.83 -5.09
C ALA A 269 1.65 6.91 -4.18
N PHE A 270 2.94 7.18 -4.39
CA PHE A 270 3.64 8.28 -3.72
C PHE A 270 3.72 9.49 -4.64
N GLY A 271 3.43 10.67 -4.11
CA GLY A 271 3.67 11.96 -4.74
C GLY A 271 4.89 12.62 -4.12
N GLU A 272 4.96 13.95 -4.21
CA GLU A 272 6.05 14.72 -3.60
C GLU A 272 5.75 15.01 -2.13
N GLY A 273 6.11 14.07 -1.26
CA GLY A 273 6.03 14.25 0.19
C GLY A 273 4.70 13.83 0.81
N ALA A 274 3.77 13.36 -0.03
CA ALA A 274 2.47 12.82 0.33
C ALA A 274 2.20 11.49 -0.38
N TYR A 275 1.23 10.74 0.15
CA TYR A 275 0.60 9.63 -0.55
C TYR A 275 -0.51 10.17 -1.44
N VAL A 276 -0.66 9.65 -2.65
CA VAL A 276 -1.57 10.18 -3.69
C VAL A 276 -2.39 9.05 -4.30
N GLY A 277 -3.70 9.24 -4.38
CA GLY A 277 -4.64 8.41 -5.14
C GLY A 277 -5.05 9.12 -6.43
N ASP A 278 -6.11 8.64 -7.08
CA ASP A 278 -6.60 9.24 -8.34
C ASP A 278 -7.18 10.65 -8.15
N TYR A 279 -7.77 10.92 -6.99
CA TYR A 279 -8.46 12.19 -6.69
C TYR A 279 -8.26 12.64 -5.24
N PHE A 280 -7.32 12.05 -4.52
CA PHE A 280 -7.04 12.42 -3.13
C PHE A 280 -5.55 12.35 -2.85
N TYR A 281 -5.11 13.06 -1.82
CA TYR A 281 -3.77 12.87 -1.26
C TYR A 281 -3.83 12.95 0.27
N TRP A 282 -2.84 12.37 0.92
CA TRP A 282 -2.76 12.35 2.37
C TRP A 282 -1.35 12.25 2.90
N THR A 283 -1.18 12.71 4.14
CA THR A 283 0.05 12.56 4.89
C THR A 283 -0.23 11.99 6.27
N TYR A 284 0.79 11.38 6.84
CA TYR A 284 0.81 10.97 8.24
C TYR A 284 2.14 11.40 8.82
N GLY A 285 2.10 11.93 10.04
CA GLY A 285 3.29 12.26 10.79
C GLY A 285 3.18 11.87 12.25
N LYS A 286 4.33 11.56 12.86
CA LYS A 286 4.41 11.30 14.30
C LYS A 286 5.66 11.92 14.91
N GLU A 287 5.46 12.74 15.93
CA GLU A 287 6.52 13.45 16.61
C GLU A 287 6.16 13.74 18.07
N LYS A 288 7.13 13.58 18.99
CA LYS A 288 6.95 13.81 20.44
C LYS A 288 5.69 13.14 21.02
N GLY A 289 5.39 11.92 20.56
CA GLY A 289 4.20 11.15 20.97
C GLY A 289 2.89 11.56 20.29
N ILE A 290 2.87 12.67 19.57
CA ILE A 290 1.69 13.20 18.87
C ILE A 290 1.69 12.65 17.44
N SER A 291 0.57 12.06 17.03
CA SER A 291 0.37 11.58 15.67
C SER A 291 -0.65 12.45 14.96
N ASN A 292 -0.45 12.70 13.68
CA ASN A 292 -1.42 13.40 12.83
C ASN A 292 -1.65 12.67 11.52
N PHE A 293 -2.82 12.91 10.97
CA PHE A 293 -3.25 12.43 9.67
C PHE A 293 -3.95 13.59 8.96
N ILE A 294 -3.51 13.90 7.75
CA ILE A 294 -4.02 15.00 6.93
C ILE A 294 -4.48 14.38 5.62
N TYR A 295 -5.73 14.61 5.22
CA TYR A 295 -6.32 14.03 4.02
C TYR A 295 -7.11 15.07 3.26
N HIS A 296 -6.97 15.01 1.94
CA HIS A 296 -7.64 15.91 1.02
C HIS A 296 -8.27 15.08 -0.08
N ASP A 297 -9.58 15.25 -0.26
CA ASP A 297 -10.32 14.77 -1.42
C ASP A 297 -10.54 15.94 -2.38
N LEU A 298 -9.86 15.89 -3.53
CA LEU A 298 -9.88 16.97 -4.51
C LEU A 298 -11.22 17.06 -5.24
N LYS A 299 -11.93 15.94 -5.39
CA LYS A 299 -13.21 15.88 -6.11
C LYS A 299 -14.35 16.47 -5.27
N SER A 300 -14.43 16.00 -4.03
CA SER A 300 -15.47 16.40 -3.07
C SER A 300 -15.10 17.67 -2.29
N ARG A 301 -13.86 18.15 -2.48
CA ARG A 301 -13.27 19.35 -1.86
C ARG A 301 -13.27 19.29 -0.34
N ILE A 302 -13.11 18.08 0.19
CA ILE A 302 -13.12 17.81 1.62
C ILE A 302 -11.70 17.70 2.13
N PHE A 303 -11.44 18.39 3.23
CA PHE A 303 -10.21 18.33 3.98
C PHE A 303 -10.48 17.77 5.36
N ILE A 304 -9.62 16.84 5.80
CA ILE A 304 -9.70 16.20 7.10
C ILE A 304 -8.33 16.30 7.75
N THR A 305 -8.28 16.90 8.94
CA THR A 305 -7.11 16.84 9.82
C THR A 305 -7.49 16.14 11.12
N VAL A 306 -6.73 15.11 11.47
CA VAL A 306 -6.86 14.36 12.71
C VAL A 306 -5.53 14.45 13.45
N ILE A 307 -5.56 14.87 14.72
CA ILE A 307 -4.38 14.98 15.57
C ILE A 307 -4.64 14.25 16.87
N SER A 308 -3.87 13.22 17.19
CA SER A 308 -3.94 12.50 18.45
C SER A 308 -2.68 12.70 19.28
N PRO A 309 -2.75 13.39 20.42
CA PRO A 309 -1.64 13.50 21.35
C PRO A 309 -1.44 12.26 22.25
N TYR A 310 -2.29 11.23 22.08
CA TYR A 310 -2.33 10.04 22.93
C TYR A 310 -2.02 8.74 22.16
N GLY A 311 -1.61 8.82 20.89
CA GLY A 311 -1.52 7.68 19.97
C GLY A 311 -0.19 6.93 19.99
N ASN A 312 -0.24 5.62 20.29
CA ASN A 312 0.89 4.70 20.22
C ASN A 312 0.83 3.87 18.92
N SER A 313 1.36 4.43 17.81
CA SER A 313 1.79 3.81 16.52
C SER A 313 1.01 4.25 15.27
N LYS A 314 1.65 4.13 14.09
CA LYS A 314 0.99 4.12 12.76
C LYS A 314 -0.06 3.01 12.77
N GLY A 315 -1.32 3.38 12.93
CA GLY A 315 -2.42 2.41 13.04
C GLY A 315 -3.68 3.03 13.64
N ASP A 316 -3.53 3.79 14.73
CA ASP A 316 -4.69 4.37 15.46
C ASP A 316 -5.49 5.39 14.61
N LEU A 317 -4.84 6.09 13.67
CA LEU A 317 -5.50 7.11 12.85
C LEU A 317 -6.08 6.59 11.53
N SER A 318 -5.72 5.40 11.07
CA SER A 318 -6.21 4.84 9.80
C SER A 318 -7.66 4.35 9.91
N SER A 319 -8.03 3.74 11.03
CA SER A 319 -9.42 3.38 11.30
C SER A 319 -10.30 4.62 11.47
N VAL A 320 -9.77 5.65 12.15
CA VAL A 320 -10.41 6.97 12.28
C VAL A 320 -10.61 7.63 10.93
N LYS A 321 -9.58 7.67 10.06
CA LYS A 321 -9.71 8.11 8.66
C LYS A 321 -10.88 7.39 7.99
N SER A 322 -10.87 6.06 8.03
CA SER A 322 -11.87 5.24 7.34
C SER A 322 -13.28 5.56 7.85
N ALA A 323 -13.47 5.63 9.16
CA ALA A 323 -14.72 6.02 9.80
C ALA A 323 -15.19 7.43 9.41
N LEU A 324 -14.28 8.40 9.39
CA LEU A 324 -14.60 9.77 8.99
C LEU A 324 -14.98 9.83 7.51
N THR A 325 -14.20 9.23 6.62
CA THR A 325 -14.51 9.19 5.18
C THR A 325 -15.82 8.46 4.90
N GLU A 326 -16.14 7.40 5.66
CA GLU A 326 -17.42 6.68 5.55
C GLU A 326 -18.60 7.60 5.90
N ILE A 327 -18.49 8.37 6.98
CA ILE A 327 -19.56 9.27 7.41
C ILE A 327 -19.67 10.49 6.49
N ILE A 328 -18.55 11.09 6.11
CA ILE A 328 -18.51 12.35 5.36
C ILE A 328 -19.01 12.17 3.92
N PHE A 329 -18.55 11.12 3.23
CA PHE A 329 -18.97 10.87 1.85
C PHE A 329 -20.30 10.13 1.76
N ASP A 330 -21.01 10.01 2.90
CA ASP A 330 -22.12 9.08 3.11
C ASP A 330 -21.83 7.74 2.43
N ALA A 331 -20.58 7.29 2.57
CA ALA A 331 -20.09 6.13 1.86
C ALA A 331 -20.83 4.95 2.46
N LYS A 332 -21.90 4.56 1.78
CA LYS A 332 -22.83 3.59 2.31
C LYS A 332 -22.05 2.36 2.73
N LYS A 333 -22.41 1.82 3.89
CA LYS A 333 -21.79 0.61 4.40
C LYS A 333 -21.94 -0.47 3.32
N LEU A 334 -20.83 -1.05 2.89
CA LEU A 334 -20.89 -2.16 1.95
C LEU A 334 -21.55 -3.34 2.66
N ASN A 335 -22.72 -3.73 2.18
CA ASN A 335 -23.44 -4.89 2.65
C ASN A 335 -23.14 -6.08 1.72
N LEU A 336 -22.51 -7.11 2.30
CA LEU A 336 -22.21 -8.38 1.62
C LEU A 336 -23.40 -9.38 1.73
N LYS A 337 -24.41 -9.08 2.55
CA LYS A 337 -25.60 -9.93 2.80
C LYS A 337 -26.75 -9.55 1.86
N LYS A 338 -27.93 -10.16 2.05
CA LYS A 338 -29.12 -9.90 1.21
C LYS A 338 -29.53 -8.42 1.29
N LYS A 339 -30.09 -7.89 0.19
CA LYS A 339 -30.59 -6.51 0.15
C LYS A 339 -31.62 -6.28 1.26
N SER A 340 -31.33 -5.36 2.16
CA SER A 340 -32.23 -4.87 3.20
C SER A 340 -32.35 -3.38 3.00
N ASN A 341 -33.45 -2.88 2.39
CA ASN A 341 -33.72 -1.51 1.87
C ASN A 341 -33.41 -0.31 2.82
N LEU A 342 -32.27 -0.34 3.48
CA LEU A 342 -31.76 0.65 4.40
C LEU A 342 -31.08 1.73 3.55
N PRO A 343 -31.40 3.01 3.78
CA PRO A 343 -30.92 4.10 2.93
C PRO A 343 -29.38 4.25 2.92
N ASN A 344 -28.70 3.76 3.96
CA ASN A 344 -27.27 3.94 4.21
C ASN A 344 -26.41 2.70 3.84
N GLU A 345 -26.93 1.78 3.03
CA GLU A 345 -26.21 0.59 2.55
C GLU A 345 -26.00 0.60 1.03
N VAL A 346 -24.79 0.22 0.59
CA VAL A 346 -24.48 -0.12 -0.80
C VAL A 346 -24.35 -1.63 -0.85
N TYR A 347 -25.00 -2.26 -1.82
CA TYR A 347 -24.94 -3.71 -1.98
C TYR A 347 -23.82 -4.08 -2.93
N ILE A 348 -23.16 -5.19 -2.60
CA ILE A 348 -22.05 -5.69 -3.40
C ILE A 348 -22.42 -5.96 -4.85
N GLU A 349 -23.65 -6.43 -5.12
CA GLU A 349 -24.14 -6.67 -6.47
C GLU A 349 -24.29 -5.37 -7.29
N ASP A 350 -24.52 -4.22 -6.63
CA ASP A 350 -24.59 -2.93 -7.31
C ASP A 350 -23.19 -2.41 -7.64
N LEU A 351 -22.22 -2.58 -6.73
CA LEU A 351 -20.81 -2.28 -7.02
C LEU A 351 -20.23 -3.18 -8.11
N MET A 352 -20.61 -4.47 -8.12
CA MET A 352 -20.22 -5.39 -9.19
C MET A 352 -20.72 -4.92 -10.55
N LYS A 353 -21.94 -4.37 -10.64
CA LYS A 353 -22.47 -3.79 -11.88
C LYS A 353 -21.72 -2.52 -12.27
N GLU A 354 -21.48 -1.62 -11.31
CA GLU A 354 -20.76 -0.36 -11.52
C GLU A 354 -19.33 -0.59 -12.05
N GLU A 355 -18.60 -1.50 -11.41
CA GLU A 355 -17.22 -1.82 -11.76
C GLU A 355 -17.13 -2.87 -12.89
N LYS A 356 -18.25 -3.32 -13.45
CA LYS A 356 -18.30 -4.35 -14.51
C LYS A 356 -17.52 -5.62 -14.10
N VAL A 357 -17.83 -6.13 -12.91
CA VAL A 357 -17.30 -7.38 -12.36
C VAL A 357 -18.42 -8.42 -12.37
N PRO A 358 -18.48 -9.31 -13.37
CA PRO A 358 -19.59 -10.26 -13.50
C PRO A 358 -19.64 -11.30 -12.39
N SER A 359 -18.49 -11.72 -11.87
CA SER A 359 -18.38 -12.77 -10.87
C SER A 359 -17.40 -12.39 -9.76
N LEU A 360 -17.80 -12.66 -8.53
CA LEU A 360 -17.04 -12.39 -7.31
C LEU A 360 -17.17 -13.58 -6.37
N GLY A 361 -16.05 -14.07 -5.84
CA GLY A 361 -15.99 -15.08 -4.80
C GLY A 361 -15.27 -14.55 -3.57
N ILE A 362 -15.83 -14.85 -2.39
CA ILE A 362 -15.26 -14.48 -1.09
C ILE A 362 -15.27 -15.71 -0.17
N ALA A 363 -14.16 -15.96 0.52
CA ALA A 363 -14.08 -16.91 1.63
C ALA A 363 -13.36 -16.27 2.82
N VAL A 364 -14.03 -16.22 3.97
CA VAL A 364 -13.50 -15.65 5.21
C VAL A 364 -13.20 -16.78 6.18
N PHE A 365 -12.02 -16.72 6.81
CA PHE A 365 -11.51 -17.71 7.76
C PHE A 365 -11.37 -17.10 9.14
N ARG A 366 -11.77 -17.86 10.18
CA ARG A 366 -11.72 -17.45 11.58
C ARG A 366 -11.64 -18.69 12.49
N ASN A 367 -11.04 -18.53 13.67
CA ASN A 367 -11.01 -19.56 14.72
C ASN A 367 -10.63 -20.95 14.18
N HIS A 368 -9.57 -21.00 13.38
CA HIS A 368 -9.07 -22.26 12.84
C HIS A 368 -9.99 -22.98 11.82
N GLY A 369 -10.81 -22.24 11.07
CA GLY A 369 -11.61 -22.80 9.97
C GLY A 369 -12.27 -21.78 9.04
N LEU A 370 -12.99 -22.26 8.03
CA LEU A 370 -13.82 -21.43 7.17
C LEU A 370 -15.00 -20.87 7.98
N SER A 371 -15.09 -19.56 8.11
CA SER A 371 -16.19 -18.88 8.80
C SER A 371 -17.42 -18.76 7.91
N TRP A 372 -17.23 -18.27 6.69
CA TRP A 372 -18.29 -18.20 5.68
C TRP A 372 -17.66 -18.05 4.29
N LYS A 373 -18.38 -18.49 3.27
CA LYS A 373 -18.06 -18.24 1.87
C LYS A 373 -19.29 -17.76 1.11
N LYS A 374 -19.07 -16.95 0.08
CA LYS A 374 -20.14 -16.48 -0.79
C LYS A 374 -19.63 -16.19 -2.19
N MET A 375 -20.40 -16.66 -3.16
CA MET A 375 -20.24 -16.41 -4.59
C MET A 375 -21.37 -15.51 -5.09
N TYR A 376 -21.03 -14.56 -5.96
CA TYR A 376 -21.94 -13.62 -6.60
C TYR A 376 -21.76 -13.66 -8.11
N GLY A 377 -22.87 -13.59 -8.84
CA GLY A 377 -22.89 -13.52 -10.31
C GLY A 377 -22.34 -14.76 -11.05
N THR A 378 -22.08 -15.85 -10.33
CA THR A 378 -21.65 -17.14 -10.90
C THR A 378 -22.82 -18.14 -10.91
N LYS A 379 -22.58 -19.31 -11.52
CA LYS A 379 -23.55 -20.42 -11.55
C LYS A 379 -23.61 -21.20 -10.24
N SER A 380 -22.47 -21.37 -9.55
CA SER A 380 -22.41 -22.19 -8.33
C SER A 380 -21.36 -21.71 -7.31
N GLN A 381 -21.43 -22.24 -6.08
CA GLN A 381 -20.42 -22.00 -5.04
C GLN A 381 -19.04 -22.60 -5.39
N HIS A 382 -18.98 -23.48 -6.38
CA HIS A 382 -17.78 -24.21 -6.78
C HIS A 382 -17.10 -23.64 -8.03
N THR A 383 -17.63 -22.53 -8.58
CA THR A 383 -17.11 -21.97 -9.83
C THR A 383 -15.63 -21.58 -9.70
N LEU A 384 -14.82 -22.03 -10.67
CA LEU A 384 -13.38 -21.83 -10.71
C LEU A 384 -12.97 -20.46 -11.26
N PHE A 385 -11.99 -19.83 -10.63
CA PHE A 385 -11.30 -18.62 -11.10
C PHE A 385 -9.85 -18.94 -11.45
N ARG A 386 -9.29 -18.18 -12.41
CA ARG A 386 -7.83 -18.11 -12.58
C ARG A 386 -7.25 -17.37 -11.38
N ALA A 387 -6.45 -18.06 -10.58
CA ALA A 387 -5.83 -17.48 -9.38
C ALA A 387 -4.64 -16.60 -9.71
N GLY A 388 -4.09 -16.72 -10.92
CA GLY A 388 -2.88 -16.04 -11.35
C GLY A 388 -1.73 -16.30 -10.39
N SER A 389 -1.06 -15.22 -10.01
CA SER A 389 0.13 -15.22 -9.16
C SER A 389 0.00 -15.93 -7.80
N LEU A 390 -1.22 -16.22 -7.31
CA LEU A 390 -1.43 -17.16 -6.19
C LEU A 390 -0.89 -18.57 -6.46
N SER A 391 -0.65 -18.95 -7.72
CA SER A 391 0.02 -20.22 -8.08
C SER A 391 1.39 -20.40 -7.40
N LYS A 392 2.07 -19.29 -7.12
CA LYS A 392 3.38 -19.28 -6.46
C LYS A 392 3.32 -19.78 -5.02
N THR A 393 2.23 -19.49 -4.32
CA THR A 393 2.05 -19.92 -2.92
C THR A 393 1.93 -21.44 -2.85
N MET A 394 1.16 -22.04 -3.77
CA MET A 394 1.04 -23.49 -3.93
C MET A 394 2.40 -24.12 -4.27
N THR A 395 3.11 -23.53 -5.23
CA THR A 395 4.42 -24.02 -5.68
C THR A 395 5.47 -23.97 -4.56
N ALA A 396 5.54 -22.85 -3.83
CA ALA A 396 6.46 -22.69 -2.72
C ALA A 396 6.19 -23.73 -1.63
N THR A 397 4.90 -23.94 -1.30
CA THR A 397 4.51 -24.94 -0.30
C THR A 397 4.84 -26.36 -0.74
N ALA A 398 4.55 -26.72 -2.00
CA ALA A 398 4.96 -28.01 -2.57
C ALA A 398 6.47 -28.22 -2.55
N THR A 399 7.25 -27.16 -2.80
CA THR A 399 8.71 -27.21 -2.73
C THR A 399 9.16 -27.58 -1.32
N LEU A 400 8.58 -26.95 -0.29
CA LEU A 400 8.95 -27.26 1.10
C LEU A 400 8.52 -28.67 1.52
N ARG A 401 7.35 -29.16 1.08
CA ARG A 401 6.93 -30.56 1.31
C ARG A 401 7.92 -31.57 0.70
N LEU A 402 8.49 -31.26 -0.46
CA LEU A 402 9.52 -32.09 -1.09
C LEU A 402 10.88 -31.97 -0.40
N VAL A 403 11.17 -30.84 0.25
CA VAL A 403 12.35 -30.67 1.12
C VAL A 403 12.19 -31.49 2.40
N GLU A 404 11.02 -31.44 3.05
CA GLU A 404 10.70 -32.22 4.26
C GLU A 404 10.84 -33.74 4.03
N SER A 405 10.45 -34.21 2.84
CA SER A 405 10.62 -35.63 2.45
C SER A 405 12.01 -35.98 1.94
N GLY A 406 12.97 -35.05 1.98
CA GLY A 406 14.36 -35.27 1.56
C GLY A 406 14.57 -35.36 0.05
N GLN A 407 13.56 -35.08 -0.77
CA GLN A 407 13.65 -35.14 -2.24
C GLN A 407 14.34 -33.92 -2.85
N LEU A 408 14.37 -32.79 -2.13
CA LEU A 408 14.97 -31.54 -2.57
C LEU A 408 15.85 -30.91 -1.48
N ASP A 409 16.85 -30.16 -1.93
CA ASP A 409 17.65 -29.27 -1.09
C ASP A 409 17.45 -27.82 -1.56
N LEU A 410 17.07 -26.96 -0.62
CA LEU A 410 16.80 -25.54 -0.85
C LEU A 410 18.02 -24.78 -1.36
N TYR A 411 19.22 -25.20 -0.96
CA TYR A 411 20.46 -24.46 -1.17
C TYR A 411 21.32 -25.03 -2.29
N SER A 412 20.90 -26.11 -2.94
CA SER A 412 21.58 -26.65 -4.10
C SER A 412 21.62 -25.66 -5.27
N ASN A 413 22.76 -25.57 -5.97
CA ASN A 413 22.84 -24.80 -7.22
C ASN A 413 22.05 -25.50 -8.32
N TRP A 414 21.21 -24.76 -9.05
CA TRP A 414 20.46 -25.30 -10.18
C TRP A 414 20.90 -24.73 -11.54
N ILE A 415 21.72 -23.67 -11.57
CA ILE A 415 22.21 -23.10 -12.84
C ILE A 415 23.07 -24.12 -13.58
N GLY A 416 22.65 -24.45 -14.81
CA GLY A 416 23.37 -25.37 -15.69
C GLY A 416 23.10 -26.85 -15.43
N LYS A 417 22.24 -27.18 -14.45
CA LYS A 417 21.82 -28.55 -14.18
C LYS A 417 20.51 -28.94 -14.88
N LEU A 418 19.67 -27.97 -15.21
CA LEU A 418 18.37 -28.21 -15.82
C LEU A 418 18.51 -28.50 -17.31
N LYS A 419 17.82 -29.54 -17.78
CA LYS A 419 17.86 -29.96 -19.19
C LYS A 419 17.22 -28.94 -20.13
N GLN A 420 16.10 -28.36 -19.71
CA GLN A 420 15.27 -27.48 -20.56
C GLN A 420 15.54 -25.99 -20.34
N TYR A 421 16.22 -25.62 -19.24
CA TYR A 421 16.42 -24.23 -18.84
C TYR A 421 17.88 -23.78 -18.89
N LYS A 422 18.14 -22.78 -19.74
CA LYS A 422 19.45 -22.12 -19.83
C LYS A 422 19.32 -20.68 -19.34
N VAL A 423 20.06 -20.31 -18.31
CA VAL A 423 20.12 -18.92 -17.82
C VAL A 423 21.30 -18.20 -18.48
N SER A 424 21.03 -17.06 -19.13
CA SER A 424 22.09 -16.22 -19.69
C SER A 424 22.75 -15.37 -18.60
N VAL A 425 24.07 -15.47 -18.48
CA VAL A 425 24.88 -14.73 -17.50
C VAL A 425 25.78 -13.73 -18.25
N PRO A 426 25.71 -12.42 -17.97
CA PRO A 426 26.56 -11.43 -18.61
C PRO A 426 28.06 -11.70 -18.42
N LYS A 427 28.88 -11.38 -19.43
CA LYS A 427 30.36 -11.45 -19.35
C LYS A 427 30.85 -10.67 -18.12
N GLY A 428 31.73 -11.28 -17.32
CA GLY A 428 32.27 -10.69 -16.09
C GLY A 428 31.40 -10.85 -14.84
N LYS A 429 30.16 -11.36 -14.94
CA LYS A 429 29.37 -11.78 -13.77
C LYS A 429 29.64 -13.25 -13.45
N ARG A 430 29.89 -13.56 -12.18
CA ARG A 430 30.04 -14.96 -11.73
C ARG A 430 28.70 -15.68 -11.83
N ARG A 431 28.74 -16.99 -12.11
CA ARG A 431 27.64 -17.93 -11.83
C ARG A 431 27.50 -18.09 -10.31
N SER A 432 27.05 -17.04 -9.65
CA SER A 432 26.57 -17.13 -8.29
C SER A 432 25.46 -18.18 -8.21
N LEU A 433 25.49 -18.95 -7.13
CA LEU A 433 24.54 -20.02 -6.83
C LEU A 433 23.11 -19.47 -6.84
N VAL A 434 22.31 -19.80 -7.85
CA VAL A 434 20.85 -19.61 -7.80
C VAL A 434 20.27 -20.93 -7.35
N ASN A 435 19.58 -20.87 -6.22
CA ASN A 435 19.00 -22.01 -5.52
C ASN A 435 17.49 -21.77 -5.29
N LEU A 436 16.79 -22.75 -4.70
CA LEU A 436 15.35 -22.63 -4.45
C LEU A 436 15.04 -21.52 -3.42
N ASP A 437 15.90 -21.30 -2.41
CA ASP A 437 15.76 -20.16 -1.47
C ASP A 437 15.63 -18.83 -2.20
N LEU A 438 16.54 -18.57 -3.14
CA LEU A 438 16.58 -17.32 -3.89
C LEU A 438 15.48 -17.21 -4.95
N LEU A 439 15.09 -18.34 -5.56
CA LEU A 439 14.00 -18.37 -6.55
C LEU A 439 12.64 -18.11 -5.89
N LEU A 440 12.35 -18.82 -4.81
CA LEU A 440 11.07 -18.71 -4.09
C LEU A 440 10.88 -17.32 -3.48
N SER A 441 11.95 -16.67 -3.04
CA SER A 441 11.93 -15.34 -2.43
C SER A 441 12.09 -14.18 -3.44
N HIS A 442 12.09 -14.45 -4.73
CA HIS A 442 12.32 -13.43 -5.76
C HIS A 442 13.67 -12.69 -5.61
N THR A 443 14.67 -13.30 -4.99
CA THR A 443 16.00 -12.70 -4.73
C THR A 443 17.11 -13.29 -5.59
N SER A 444 16.77 -14.14 -6.57
CA SER A 444 17.71 -14.75 -7.51
C SER A 444 18.39 -13.76 -8.46
N GLY A 445 17.87 -12.53 -8.58
CA GLY A 445 18.38 -11.52 -9.51
C GLY A 445 18.04 -11.80 -10.98
N LEU A 446 17.16 -12.77 -11.25
CA LEU A 446 16.67 -13.09 -12.58
C LEU A 446 15.62 -12.06 -13.05
N THR A 447 15.49 -11.91 -14.37
CA THR A 447 14.45 -11.09 -14.99
C THR A 447 13.05 -11.55 -14.61
N GLU A 448 12.12 -10.60 -14.62
CA GLU A 448 10.71 -10.84 -14.30
C GLU A 448 9.99 -11.69 -15.36
N LYS A 449 10.23 -11.37 -16.64
CA LYS A 449 9.52 -11.96 -17.78
C LYS A 449 10.00 -13.38 -18.07
N GLY A 450 9.23 -14.33 -17.56
CA GLY A 450 8.69 -15.40 -18.39
C GLY A 450 7.47 -14.87 -19.18
N ASN A 451 7.00 -15.53 -20.23
CA ASN A 451 5.91 -14.98 -21.07
C ASN A 451 4.55 -15.10 -20.35
N TRP A 452 4.08 -14.01 -19.76
CA TRP A 452 2.77 -13.92 -19.11
C TRP A 452 1.67 -13.59 -20.11
N ASP A 453 0.64 -14.44 -20.10
CA ASP A 453 -0.56 -14.41 -20.92
C ASP A 453 -0.25 -14.30 -22.42
N ASP A 454 -0.45 -15.38 -23.18
CA ASP A 454 -0.59 -15.31 -24.63
C ASP A 454 -2.04 -14.88 -24.93
N PRO A 455 -2.35 -13.58 -25.12
CA PRO A 455 -3.58 -13.24 -25.81
C PRO A 455 -3.39 -13.77 -27.23
N ILE A 456 -4.13 -14.82 -27.53
CA ILE A 456 -4.39 -15.24 -28.92
C ILE A 456 -4.58 -13.97 -29.75
N ASN A 457 -3.82 -13.85 -30.84
CA ASN A 457 -3.74 -12.74 -31.81
C ASN A 457 -2.76 -11.59 -31.53
N SER A 458 -1.50 -11.87 -31.19
CA SER A 458 -0.39 -10.95 -31.51
C SER A 458 0.39 -11.32 -32.79
N GLY A 459 -0.06 -12.31 -33.56
CA GLY A 459 0.68 -12.80 -34.75
C GLY A 459 1.96 -13.57 -34.42
N LYS A 460 2.16 -14.00 -33.17
CA LYS A 460 3.31 -14.79 -32.70
C LYS A 460 2.93 -16.26 -32.47
N LYS A 461 3.92 -17.16 -32.50
CA LYS A 461 3.78 -18.61 -32.28
C LYS A 461 3.12 -18.90 -30.92
N HIS A 462 2.06 -19.71 -30.92
CA HIS A 462 1.36 -20.14 -29.70
C HIS A 462 2.28 -20.86 -28.71
N LEU A 463 2.19 -20.47 -27.43
CA LEU A 463 2.93 -21.10 -26.34
C LEU A 463 2.02 -22.15 -25.66
N ARG A 464 2.31 -23.45 -25.85
CA ARG A 464 1.50 -24.55 -25.30
C ARG A 464 2.14 -25.18 -24.07
N GLU A 465 3.46 -25.26 -24.07
CA GLU A 465 4.25 -25.84 -23.00
C GLU A 465 5.36 -24.90 -22.54
N LEU A 466 5.91 -25.18 -21.37
CA LEU A 466 6.98 -24.38 -20.79
C LEU A 466 8.19 -24.23 -21.75
N LYS A 467 8.49 -25.29 -22.52
CA LYS A 467 9.53 -25.30 -23.57
C LYS A 467 9.30 -24.32 -24.72
N ASP A 468 8.05 -23.91 -24.96
CA ASP A 468 7.70 -23.01 -26.06
C ASP A 468 8.06 -21.55 -25.74
N THR A 469 8.26 -21.23 -24.46
CA THR A 469 8.71 -19.89 -24.02
C THR A 469 10.16 -19.57 -24.43
N ASN A 470 10.87 -20.55 -25.04
CA ASN A 470 12.29 -20.51 -25.37
C ASN A 470 12.63 -19.76 -26.67
N THR A 471 12.17 -18.52 -26.83
CA THR A 471 12.31 -17.77 -28.09
C THR A 471 13.65 -17.06 -28.29
N THR A 472 14.59 -17.15 -27.34
CA THR A 472 15.97 -16.62 -27.47
C THR A 472 16.99 -17.57 -26.83
N LYS A 473 18.29 -17.49 -27.20
CA LYS A 473 19.38 -18.21 -26.52
C LYS A 473 19.32 -17.94 -25.01
N GLY A 474 18.79 -18.89 -24.22
CA GLY A 474 18.64 -18.77 -22.77
C GLY A 474 17.21 -18.52 -22.25
N ASN A 475 16.17 -18.95 -22.98
CA ASN A 475 14.75 -18.86 -22.58
C ASN A 475 14.25 -17.45 -22.22
N GLY A 476 14.95 -16.41 -22.67
CA GLY A 476 14.67 -15.02 -22.28
C GLY A 476 15.12 -14.63 -20.85
N LEU A 477 15.53 -15.59 -20.02
CA LEU A 477 15.94 -15.35 -18.63
C LEU A 477 17.38 -14.86 -18.54
N LYS A 478 17.56 -13.68 -17.93
CA LYS A 478 18.87 -13.03 -17.76
C LYS A 478 19.15 -12.74 -16.29
N LEU A 479 20.40 -12.95 -15.86
CA LEU A 479 20.86 -12.53 -14.53
C LEU A 479 21.20 -11.04 -14.53
N TYR A 480 20.35 -10.21 -13.91
CA TYR A 480 20.50 -8.76 -13.83
C TYR A 480 21.32 -8.32 -12.62
N TYR A 481 21.09 -8.92 -11.46
CA TYR A 481 21.78 -8.55 -10.22
C TYR A 481 22.50 -9.74 -9.63
N LYS A 482 23.41 -9.48 -8.68
CA LYS A 482 24.01 -10.55 -7.89
C LYS A 482 22.87 -11.19 -7.05
N PRO A 483 22.66 -12.51 -7.12
CA PRO A 483 21.66 -13.20 -6.30
C PRO A 483 21.85 -12.88 -4.81
N GLY A 484 20.75 -12.77 -4.09
CA GLY A 484 20.68 -12.42 -2.68
C GLY A 484 20.87 -10.93 -2.37
N THR A 485 21.21 -10.09 -3.36
CA THR A 485 21.45 -8.65 -3.10
C THR A 485 20.23 -7.75 -3.27
N LYS A 486 19.23 -8.20 -4.04
CA LYS A 486 18.00 -7.44 -4.36
C LYS A 486 16.84 -8.39 -4.60
N SER A 487 15.62 -7.90 -4.36
CA SER A 487 14.39 -8.61 -4.71
C SER A 487 13.82 -8.00 -5.98
N ARG A 488 13.43 -8.87 -6.90
CA ARG A 488 12.71 -8.53 -8.11
C ARG A 488 11.70 -9.63 -8.38
N TYR A 489 10.43 -9.28 -8.31
CA TYR A 489 9.35 -10.21 -8.61
C TYR A 489 9.60 -10.90 -9.97
N SER A 490 9.46 -12.22 -10.01
CA SER A 490 9.83 -12.99 -11.20
C SER A 490 9.00 -14.24 -11.35
N GLY A 491 8.14 -14.24 -12.37
CA GLY A 491 7.44 -15.43 -12.84
C GLY A 491 8.39 -16.43 -13.49
N GLY A 492 9.35 -15.93 -14.28
CA GLY A 492 10.39 -16.76 -14.87
C GLY A 492 11.24 -17.53 -13.84
N GLY A 493 11.46 -16.94 -12.65
CA GLY A 493 12.08 -17.64 -11.53
C GLY A 493 11.25 -18.82 -11.03
N TYR A 494 9.92 -18.67 -10.97
CA TYR A 494 9.01 -19.76 -10.60
C TYR A 494 8.90 -20.82 -11.69
N SER A 495 9.01 -20.45 -12.97
CA SER A 495 9.13 -21.40 -14.07
C SER A 495 10.36 -22.31 -13.94
N ILE A 496 11.48 -21.79 -13.42
CA ILE A 496 12.64 -22.61 -13.06
C ILE A 496 12.30 -23.55 -11.89
N VAL A 497 11.57 -23.07 -10.88
CA VAL A 497 11.11 -23.93 -9.78
C VAL A 497 10.25 -25.07 -10.32
N GLN A 498 9.27 -24.80 -11.19
CA GLN A 498 8.48 -25.84 -11.86
C GLN A 498 9.35 -26.89 -12.53
N GLU A 499 10.34 -26.47 -13.32
CA GLU A 499 11.25 -27.42 -13.98
C GLU A 499 12.04 -28.26 -12.97
N ILE A 500 12.57 -27.64 -11.91
CA ILE A 500 13.27 -28.35 -10.83
C ILE A 500 12.34 -29.41 -10.22
N LEU A 501 11.10 -29.02 -9.89
CA LEU A 501 10.13 -29.92 -9.28
C LEU A 501 9.78 -31.09 -10.20
N THR A 502 9.50 -30.84 -11.48
CA THR A 502 9.13 -31.88 -12.44
C THR A 502 10.30 -32.78 -12.81
N GLU A 503 11.50 -32.23 -13.00
CA GLU A 503 12.69 -33.02 -13.33
C GLU A 503 13.12 -33.92 -12.17
N ARG A 504 13.00 -33.44 -10.92
CA ARG A 504 13.40 -34.24 -9.74
C ARG A 504 12.41 -35.33 -9.38
N THR A 505 11.13 -35.11 -9.61
CA THR A 505 10.08 -36.08 -9.27
C THR A 505 9.68 -36.99 -10.43
N GLY A 506 10.01 -36.61 -11.68
CA GLY A 506 9.56 -37.29 -12.88
C GLY A 506 8.05 -37.14 -13.16
N LYS A 507 7.33 -36.34 -12.37
CA LYS A 507 5.88 -36.14 -12.47
C LYS A 507 5.57 -34.88 -13.27
N SER A 508 4.42 -34.87 -13.95
CA SER A 508 3.88 -33.63 -14.51
C SER A 508 3.57 -32.66 -13.37
N PHE A 509 3.66 -31.36 -13.64
CA PHE A 509 3.41 -30.34 -12.61
C PHE A 509 2.00 -30.46 -12.03
N GLN A 510 1.00 -30.79 -12.87
CA GLN A 510 -0.38 -31.01 -12.41
C GLN A 510 -0.50 -32.18 -11.44
N ASN A 511 0.09 -33.33 -11.76
CA ASN A 511 0.02 -34.52 -10.92
C ASN A 511 0.80 -34.30 -9.62
N LEU A 512 1.96 -33.65 -9.71
CA LEU A 512 2.76 -33.32 -8.53
C LEU A 512 2.00 -32.42 -7.55
N MET A 513 1.37 -31.35 -8.04
CA MET A 513 0.58 -30.45 -7.17
C MET A 513 -0.64 -31.15 -6.58
N SER A 514 -1.28 -32.04 -7.37
CA SER A 514 -2.40 -32.84 -6.88
C SER A 514 -1.98 -33.72 -5.70
N GLU A 515 -0.87 -34.44 -5.82
CA GLU A 515 -0.38 -35.35 -4.77
C GLU A 515 0.20 -34.63 -3.55
N VAL A 516 1.00 -33.58 -3.77
CA VAL A 516 1.77 -32.96 -2.69
C VAL A 516 0.96 -31.90 -1.92
N VAL A 517 -0.02 -31.27 -2.57
CA VAL A 517 -0.78 -30.15 -1.99
C VAL A 517 -2.29 -30.41 -2.01
N PHE A 518 -2.89 -30.72 -3.17
CA PHE A 518 -4.36 -30.70 -3.26
C PHE A 518 -5.02 -31.86 -2.53
N GLN A 519 -4.59 -33.10 -2.74
CA GLN A 519 -5.15 -34.27 -2.04
C GLN A 519 -4.95 -34.18 -0.52
N PRO A 520 -3.76 -33.84 0.00
CA PRO A 520 -3.57 -33.69 1.46
C PRO A 520 -4.41 -32.60 2.11
N LEU A 521 -4.80 -31.56 1.36
CA LEU A 521 -5.62 -30.44 1.85
C LEU A 521 -7.09 -30.52 1.42
N ASP A 522 -7.51 -31.63 0.81
CA ASP A 522 -8.87 -31.83 0.28
C ASP A 522 -9.32 -30.73 -0.72
N MET A 523 -8.38 -30.20 -1.50
CA MET A 523 -8.64 -29.21 -2.55
C MET A 523 -9.10 -29.88 -3.85
N THR A 524 -10.28 -30.48 -3.81
CA THR A 524 -10.84 -31.32 -4.90
C THR A 524 -11.17 -30.56 -6.20
N ARG A 525 -11.34 -29.24 -6.15
CA ARG A 525 -11.67 -28.40 -7.32
C ARG A 525 -10.43 -27.77 -7.96
N SER A 526 -9.35 -27.61 -7.20
CA SER A 526 -8.14 -26.93 -7.65
C SER A 526 -7.39 -27.74 -8.69
N THR A 527 -6.91 -27.06 -9.75
CA THR A 527 -6.17 -27.72 -10.82
C THR A 527 -5.20 -26.78 -11.52
N PHE A 528 -4.09 -27.35 -11.98
CA PHE A 528 -3.17 -26.70 -12.93
C PHE A 528 -3.42 -27.14 -14.38
N ARG A 529 -4.48 -27.92 -14.64
CA ARG A 529 -4.95 -28.19 -16.01
C ARG A 529 -5.31 -26.86 -16.69
N GLN A 530 -4.84 -26.70 -17.93
CA GLN A 530 -5.17 -25.56 -18.78
C GLN A 530 -6.30 -25.95 -19.75
N ASN A 531 -6.96 -24.95 -20.35
CA ASN A 531 -8.07 -25.13 -21.30
C ASN A 531 -9.25 -25.95 -20.74
N LEU A 532 -9.68 -25.63 -19.51
CA LEU A 532 -10.91 -26.22 -18.95
C LEU A 532 -12.10 -25.94 -19.89
N GLU A 533 -13.07 -26.83 -19.97
CA GLU A 533 -14.31 -26.66 -20.73
C GLU A 533 -15.40 -26.00 -19.87
N THR A 534 -16.51 -25.62 -20.49
CA THR A 534 -17.65 -24.99 -19.77
C THR A 534 -18.32 -25.93 -18.78
N LYS A 535 -18.21 -27.26 -18.98
CA LYS A 535 -18.70 -28.29 -18.05
C LYS A 535 -17.95 -28.34 -16.72
N GLU A 536 -16.72 -27.80 -16.67
CA GLU A 536 -15.88 -27.76 -15.46
C GLU A 536 -16.23 -26.62 -14.50
N ASP A 537 -17.35 -25.92 -14.72
CA ASP A 537 -17.88 -24.82 -13.88
C ASP A 537 -16.80 -23.79 -13.52
N ARG A 538 -16.51 -22.91 -14.48
CA ARG A 538 -15.47 -21.88 -14.41
C ARG A 538 -15.99 -20.52 -14.87
N CYS A 539 -15.39 -19.44 -14.38
CA CYS A 539 -15.69 -18.08 -14.82
C CYS A 539 -14.87 -17.68 -16.05
N ASP A 540 -15.58 -17.15 -17.06
CA ASP A 540 -14.95 -16.38 -18.14
C ASP A 540 -14.36 -15.07 -17.60
N GLY A 541 -13.38 -14.50 -18.29
CA GLY A 541 -12.66 -13.29 -17.85
C GLY A 541 -13.07 -12.10 -18.70
N TYR A 542 -13.08 -10.91 -18.10
CA TYR A 542 -13.62 -9.70 -18.72
C TYR A 542 -12.60 -8.56 -18.73
N ASP A 543 -12.60 -7.76 -19.79
CA ASP A 543 -11.77 -6.55 -19.89
C ASP A 543 -12.35 -5.38 -19.07
N GLU A 544 -11.64 -4.25 -19.05
CA GLU A 544 -12.04 -3.02 -18.33
C GLU A 544 -13.36 -2.43 -18.85
N LEU A 545 -13.71 -2.70 -20.11
CA LEU A 545 -14.94 -2.24 -20.73
C LEU A 545 -16.13 -3.16 -20.42
N GLY A 546 -15.89 -4.31 -19.79
CA GLY A 546 -16.91 -5.32 -19.47
C GLY A 546 -17.19 -6.29 -20.60
N ASN A 547 -16.33 -6.36 -21.62
CA ASN A 547 -16.46 -7.34 -22.69
C ASN A 547 -15.83 -8.66 -22.28
N ILE A 548 -16.46 -9.77 -22.69
CA ILE A 548 -15.92 -11.11 -22.48
C ILE A 548 -14.62 -11.28 -23.29
N LEU A 549 -13.57 -11.74 -22.64
CA LEU A 549 -12.32 -12.08 -23.31
C LEU A 549 -12.48 -13.43 -24.02
N PRO A 550 -11.98 -13.58 -25.26
CA PRO A 550 -12.07 -14.84 -26.00
C PRO A 550 -11.29 -15.94 -25.27
N GLN A 551 -12.01 -16.78 -24.52
CA GLN A 551 -11.44 -17.75 -23.58
C GLN A 551 -11.02 -19.10 -24.17
N LYS A 552 -11.31 -19.37 -25.45
CA LYS A 552 -11.11 -20.71 -26.04
C LYS A 552 -9.65 -21.18 -26.17
N SER A 553 -8.66 -20.38 -25.73
CA SER A 553 -7.24 -20.73 -25.91
C SER A 553 -6.26 -20.10 -24.91
N PHE A 554 -6.70 -19.68 -23.71
CA PHE A 554 -5.76 -19.21 -22.68
C PHE A 554 -4.98 -20.39 -22.09
N VAL A 555 -3.75 -20.56 -22.56
CA VAL A 555 -2.75 -21.45 -21.95
C VAL A 555 -1.80 -20.59 -21.14
N THR A 556 -1.55 -20.98 -19.88
CA THR A 556 -0.47 -20.44 -19.06
C THR A 556 0.65 -21.48 -18.99
N PRO A 557 1.70 -21.42 -19.85
CA PRO A 557 2.79 -22.39 -19.82
C PRO A 557 3.52 -22.41 -18.46
N GLU A 558 3.60 -21.24 -17.82
CA GLU A 558 4.26 -21.02 -16.52
C GLU A 558 3.30 -21.35 -15.36
N LEU A 559 2.92 -22.63 -15.28
CA LEU A 559 1.91 -23.12 -14.36
C LEU A 559 2.19 -22.74 -12.90
N SER A 560 3.42 -22.97 -12.43
CA SER A 560 3.88 -22.59 -11.08
C SER A 560 3.74 -21.11 -10.76
N SER A 561 3.78 -20.27 -11.79
CA SER A 561 3.77 -18.83 -11.64
C SER A 561 2.35 -18.27 -11.71
N GLY A 562 1.48 -18.81 -12.55
CA GLY A 562 0.16 -18.23 -12.85
C GLY A 562 -0.96 -19.19 -13.27
N GLY A 563 -0.73 -20.50 -13.36
CA GLY A 563 -1.63 -21.45 -14.01
C GLY A 563 -2.75 -22.05 -13.16
N LEU A 564 -2.88 -21.68 -11.88
CA LEU A 564 -3.86 -22.25 -10.97
C LEU A 564 -5.29 -21.83 -11.34
N TRP A 565 -6.17 -22.81 -11.50
CA TRP A 565 -7.63 -22.66 -11.41
C TRP A 565 -8.11 -23.20 -10.07
N THR A 566 -8.92 -22.43 -9.36
CA THR A 566 -9.29 -22.75 -7.96
C THR A 566 -10.54 -21.98 -7.51
N THR A 567 -10.98 -22.23 -6.28
CA THR A 567 -12.02 -21.48 -5.58
C THR A 567 -11.41 -20.65 -4.43
N PRO A 568 -12.09 -19.58 -3.96
CA PRO A 568 -11.59 -18.79 -2.82
C PRO A 568 -11.37 -19.63 -1.55
N GLU A 569 -12.24 -20.61 -1.31
CA GLU A 569 -12.15 -21.51 -0.16
C GLU A 569 -10.89 -22.36 -0.19
N GLU A 570 -10.57 -23.00 -1.31
CA GLU A 570 -9.43 -23.91 -1.40
C GLU A 570 -8.08 -23.19 -1.32
N VAL A 571 -7.97 -21.98 -1.89
CA VAL A 571 -6.80 -21.11 -1.63
C VAL A 571 -6.69 -20.81 -0.14
N GLY A 572 -7.82 -20.55 0.51
CA GLY A 572 -7.89 -20.25 1.93
C GLY A 572 -7.46 -21.44 2.80
N LEU A 573 -7.73 -22.68 2.39
CA LEU A 573 -7.26 -23.89 3.08
C LEU A 573 -5.73 -23.94 3.16
N LEU A 574 -5.02 -23.65 2.07
CA LEU A 574 -3.55 -23.59 2.08
C LEU A 574 -3.04 -22.50 3.05
N PHE A 575 -3.54 -21.27 2.91
CA PHE A 575 -3.10 -20.15 3.75
C PHE A 575 -3.37 -20.42 5.22
N TYR A 576 -4.57 -20.90 5.52
CA TYR A 576 -4.95 -21.32 6.86
C TYR A 576 -4.00 -22.38 7.41
N GLU A 577 -3.69 -23.42 6.63
CA GLU A 577 -2.83 -24.52 7.09
C GLU A 577 -1.39 -24.06 7.34
N ILE A 578 -0.86 -23.10 6.57
CA ILE A 578 0.45 -22.49 6.82
C ILE A 578 0.45 -21.70 8.14
N ALA A 579 -0.58 -20.89 8.40
CA ALA A 579 -0.71 -20.16 9.68
C ALA A 579 -0.84 -21.11 10.88
N LYS A 580 -1.53 -22.23 10.69
CA LYS A 580 -1.65 -23.31 11.69
C LYS A 580 -0.32 -24.06 11.88
N ALA A 581 0.43 -24.29 10.81
CA ALA A 581 1.74 -24.92 10.84
C ALA A 581 2.77 -24.07 11.59
N LYS A 582 2.78 -22.75 11.39
CA LYS A 582 3.64 -21.82 12.15
C LYS A 582 3.41 -21.90 13.67
N GLN A 583 2.21 -22.29 14.11
CA GLN A 583 1.88 -22.53 15.52
C GLN A 583 2.26 -23.95 16.01
N GLY A 584 2.83 -24.80 15.16
CA GLY A 584 3.12 -26.20 15.46
C GLY A 584 1.88 -27.09 15.55
N LYS A 585 0.77 -26.71 14.91
CA LYS A 585 -0.52 -27.43 14.99
C LYS A 585 -0.92 -28.14 13.69
N SER A 586 -0.11 -28.06 12.65
CA SER A 586 -0.38 -28.68 11.34
C SER A 586 0.17 -30.10 11.26
N ASN A 587 -0.54 -30.98 10.56
CA ASN A 587 -0.04 -32.29 10.13
C ASN A 587 0.38 -32.28 8.65
N PHE A 588 0.15 -31.17 7.94
CA PHE A 588 0.47 -31.01 6.53
C PHE A 588 1.85 -30.40 6.31
N LEU A 589 2.26 -29.43 7.13
CA LEU A 589 3.56 -28.77 7.00
C LEU A 589 4.19 -28.64 8.38
N THR A 590 5.50 -28.87 8.49
CA THR A 590 6.22 -28.66 9.76
C THR A 590 6.21 -27.19 10.16
N LYS A 591 6.45 -26.94 11.46
CA LYS A 591 6.57 -25.58 11.98
C LYS A 591 7.75 -24.85 11.33
N GLU A 592 8.87 -25.53 11.19
CA GLU A 592 10.11 -25.02 10.60
C GLU A 592 9.90 -24.60 9.15
N SER A 593 9.20 -25.42 8.35
CA SER A 593 8.87 -25.05 6.96
C SER A 593 7.90 -23.88 6.87
N ALA A 594 6.91 -23.81 7.77
CA ALA A 594 5.99 -22.68 7.79
C ALA A 594 6.67 -21.37 8.19
N GLU A 595 7.54 -21.42 9.19
CA GLU A 595 8.40 -20.29 9.59
C GLU A 595 9.35 -19.90 8.45
N TYR A 596 9.89 -20.86 7.70
CA TYR A 596 10.71 -20.60 6.53
C TYR A 596 9.90 -19.89 5.43
N LEU A 597 8.73 -20.41 5.05
CA LEU A 597 7.85 -19.79 4.03
C LEU A 597 7.50 -18.34 4.36
N LEU A 598 7.32 -18.06 5.66
CA LEU A 598 6.96 -16.75 6.19
C LEU A 598 8.16 -15.97 6.75
N SER A 599 9.39 -16.38 6.43
CA SER A 599 10.59 -15.66 6.86
C SER A 599 10.85 -14.46 5.95
N PRO A 600 11.00 -13.24 6.50
CA PRO A 600 11.29 -12.06 5.69
C PRO A 600 12.70 -12.15 5.10
N LYS A 601 12.82 -12.02 3.78
CA LYS A 601 14.13 -11.97 3.10
C LYS A 601 14.61 -10.56 2.87
N MET A 602 13.77 -9.70 2.32
CA MET A 602 14.10 -8.29 2.06
C MET A 602 12.86 -7.47 1.71
N SER A 603 13.01 -6.16 1.60
CA SER A 603 11.95 -5.26 1.15
C SER A 603 11.51 -5.61 -0.28
N ALA A 604 10.20 -5.64 -0.52
CA ALA A 604 9.64 -5.74 -1.86
C ALA A 604 9.79 -4.38 -2.57
N ALA A 605 10.88 -4.20 -3.31
CA ALA A 605 11.24 -2.91 -3.90
C ALA A 605 10.21 -2.38 -4.94
N ASN A 606 9.36 -3.25 -5.48
CA ASN A 606 8.42 -2.94 -6.56
C ASN A 606 6.94 -3.04 -6.12
N LEU A 607 6.66 -3.21 -4.82
CA LEU A 607 5.29 -3.16 -4.30
C LEU A 607 5.02 -1.81 -3.64
N THR A 608 3.85 -1.26 -3.93
CA THR A 608 3.29 0.01 -3.41
C THR A 608 2.93 -0.08 -1.92
N VAL A 609 2.59 -1.26 -1.43
CA VAL A 609 2.51 -1.58 -0.01
C VAL A 609 3.92 -1.85 0.54
N HIS A 610 4.23 -1.28 1.72
CA HIS A 610 5.45 -1.62 2.48
C HIS A 610 5.43 -3.10 2.88
N ALA A 611 5.83 -3.96 1.95
CA ALA A 611 5.83 -5.40 2.10
C ALA A 611 7.27 -5.94 2.13
N LEU A 612 7.44 -7.04 2.86
CA LEU A 612 8.66 -7.84 2.83
C LEU A 612 8.40 -9.04 1.94
N VAL A 613 9.34 -9.37 1.07
CA VAL A 613 9.26 -10.62 0.30
C VAL A 613 9.67 -11.77 1.21
N ALA A 614 8.88 -12.83 1.18
CA ALA A 614 9.14 -14.14 1.76
C ALA A 614 9.09 -15.20 0.65
N HIS A 615 9.04 -16.49 0.96
CA HIS A 615 9.14 -17.56 -0.04
C HIS A 615 7.78 -17.91 -0.62
N GLY A 616 7.40 -17.26 -1.71
CA GLY A 616 6.08 -17.40 -2.35
C GLY A 616 4.99 -16.57 -1.69
N PHE A 617 5.33 -15.75 -0.70
CA PHE A 617 4.43 -14.88 0.04
C PHE A 617 5.03 -13.49 0.20
N PHE A 618 4.17 -12.52 0.52
CA PHE A 618 4.57 -11.22 1.02
C PHE A 618 4.11 -11.06 2.45
N LEU A 619 4.87 -10.30 3.24
CA LEU A 619 4.55 -9.99 4.63
C LEU A 619 4.28 -8.50 4.77
N ASN A 620 3.27 -8.16 5.56
CA ASN A 620 2.98 -6.80 6.00
C ASN A 620 2.97 -6.77 7.54
N ARG A 621 3.75 -5.86 8.13
CA ARG A 621 3.86 -5.69 9.59
C ARG A 621 3.29 -4.35 10.01
N THR A 622 2.27 -4.40 10.87
CA THR A 622 1.70 -3.22 11.51
C THR A 622 1.78 -3.35 13.02
N GLY A 623 2.72 -2.63 13.64
CA GLY A 623 2.97 -2.72 15.07
C GLY A 623 3.45 -4.12 15.45
N LYS A 624 2.69 -4.82 16.32
CA LYS A 624 2.96 -6.21 16.71
C LYS A 624 2.22 -7.24 15.85
N THR A 625 1.41 -6.79 14.90
CA THR A 625 0.60 -7.65 14.04
C THR A 625 1.33 -7.90 12.73
N GLU A 626 1.43 -9.16 12.32
CA GLU A 626 1.98 -9.56 11.04
C GLU A 626 0.91 -10.27 10.21
N TYR A 627 0.78 -9.84 8.96
CA TYR A 627 -0.04 -10.46 7.94
C TYR A 627 0.86 -11.02 6.85
N PHE A 628 0.45 -12.14 6.27
CA PHE A 628 1.03 -12.67 5.05
C PHE A 628 -0.05 -12.74 3.97
N PHE A 629 0.35 -12.44 2.74
CA PHE A 629 -0.58 -12.28 1.65
C PHE A 629 0.09 -12.56 0.31
N HIS A 630 -0.75 -12.76 -0.70
CA HIS A 630 -0.30 -12.72 -2.08
C HIS A 630 -1.47 -12.32 -2.98
N GLY A 631 -1.18 -11.48 -3.98
CA GLY A 631 -2.13 -11.11 -5.02
C GLY A 631 -2.00 -12.00 -6.25
N GLY A 632 -3.05 -12.04 -7.07
CA GLY A 632 -3.04 -12.69 -8.36
C GLY A 632 -3.66 -11.82 -9.43
N HIS A 633 -2.99 -11.76 -10.58
CA HIS A 633 -3.51 -11.14 -11.78
C HIS A 633 -3.21 -12.04 -12.97
N THR A 634 -4.24 -12.31 -13.75
CA THR A 634 -4.15 -12.77 -15.15
C THR A 634 -5.15 -11.95 -15.95
N LYS A 635 -5.00 -11.91 -17.27
CA LYS A 635 -5.96 -11.17 -18.10
C LYS A 635 -7.41 -11.60 -17.82
N GLY A 636 -8.22 -10.66 -17.34
CA GLY A 636 -9.61 -10.83 -16.95
C GLY A 636 -9.87 -11.47 -15.60
N HIS A 637 -8.88 -11.65 -14.71
CA HIS A 637 -9.10 -12.15 -13.35
C HIS A 637 -8.17 -11.46 -12.34
N LYS A 638 -8.72 -11.09 -11.19
CA LYS A 638 -7.94 -10.57 -10.04
C LYS A 638 -8.24 -11.40 -8.81
N SER A 639 -7.23 -11.65 -7.98
CA SER A 639 -7.37 -12.40 -6.74
C SER A 639 -6.48 -11.83 -5.63
N LEU A 640 -6.89 -12.05 -4.39
CA LEU A 640 -6.14 -11.70 -3.20
C LEU A 640 -6.40 -12.73 -2.11
N ALA A 641 -5.34 -13.20 -1.47
CA ALA A 641 -5.42 -13.93 -0.21
C ALA A 641 -4.59 -13.19 0.84
N LEU A 642 -5.16 -12.94 2.02
CA LEU A 642 -4.49 -12.23 3.12
C LEU A 642 -4.91 -12.82 4.47
N PHE A 643 -3.91 -13.22 5.27
CA PHE A 643 -4.10 -13.93 6.53
C PHE A 643 -3.18 -13.37 7.61
N ASN A 644 -3.64 -13.38 8.85
CA ASN A 644 -2.81 -13.10 10.01
C ASN A 644 -1.90 -14.30 10.30
N THR A 645 -0.60 -14.06 10.52
CA THR A 645 0.38 -15.15 10.68
C THR A 645 0.19 -15.96 11.97
N GLU A 646 -0.30 -15.33 13.04
CA GLU A 646 -0.37 -15.94 14.38
C GLU A 646 -1.79 -16.43 14.72
N LYS A 647 -2.81 -15.65 14.34
CA LYS A 647 -4.21 -15.91 14.68
C LYS A 647 -4.93 -16.71 13.59
N GLY A 648 -4.36 -16.80 12.39
CA GLY A 648 -4.87 -17.62 11.29
C GLY A 648 -6.22 -17.19 10.72
N TYR A 649 -6.80 -16.06 11.16
CA TYR A 649 -7.94 -15.45 10.47
C TYR A 649 -7.48 -14.78 9.17
N GLY A 650 -8.35 -14.73 8.18
CA GLY A 650 -8.00 -14.17 6.88
C GLY A 650 -9.16 -14.17 5.89
N VAL A 651 -8.87 -13.74 4.68
CA VAL A 651 -9.83 -13.71 3.58
C VAL A 651 -9.16 -14.06 2.26
N VAL A 652 -9.92 -14.72 1.40
CA VAL A 652 -9.63 -14.84 -0.02
C VAL A 652 -10.74 -14.20 -0.82
N ILE A 653 -10.38 -13.36 -1.79
CA ILE A 653 -11.29 -12.64 -2.67
C ILE A 653 -10.84 -12.87 -4.11
N MET A 654 -11.75 -13.30 -4.99
CA MET A 654 -11.46 -13.57 -6.41
C MET A 654 -12.53 -12.94 -7.30
N THR A 655 -12.11 -12.37 -8.42
CA THR A 655 -12.98 -11.70 -9.39
C THR A 655 -12.56 -12.08 -10.81
N ASN A 656 -13.49 -11.96 -11.77
CA ASN A 656 -13.25 -12.27 -13.18
C ASN A 656 -13.31 -11.02 -14.09
N SER A 657 -12.75 -9.89 -13.65
CA SER A 657 -12.68 -8.66 -14.44
C SER A 657 -11.39 -7.90 -14.18
N GLU A 658 -10.87 -7.19 -15.18
CA GLU A 658 -9.72 -6.27 -15.01
C GLU A 658 -9.99 -5.18 -13.97
N ASN A 659 -11.26 -4.75 -13.82
CA ASN A 659 -11.67 -3.75 -12.83
C ASN A 659 -11.73 -4.31 -11.39
N GLY A 660 -11.53 -5.62 -11.21
CA GLY A 660 -11.75 -6.32 -9.94
C GLY A 660 -10.93 -5.82 -8.76
N SER A 661 -9.75 -5.22 -8.99
CA SER A 661 -8.86 -4.74 -7.93
C SER A 661 -9.51 -3.71 -7.02
N LYS A 662 -10.28 -2.76 -7.57
CA LYS A 662 -10.98 -1.72 -6.79
C LYS A 662 -11.97 -2.34 -5.80
N LEU A 663 -12.71 -3.33 -6.29
CA LEU A 663 -13.73 -4.03 -5.52
C LEU A 663 -13.10 -4.89 -4.41
N ILE A 664 -12.01 -5.61 -4.72
CA ILE A 664 -11.23 -6.39 -3.74
C ILE A 664 -10.83 -5.53 -2.54
N TRP A 665 -10.25 -4.35 -2.78
CA TRP A 665 -9.82 -3.44 -1.71
C TRP A 665 -10.99 -2.89 -0.90
N ARG A 666 -12.16 -2.64 -1.53
CA ARG A 666 -13.36 -2.20 -0.79
C ARG A 666 -13.90 -3.32 0.10
N ILE A 667 -14.01 -4.54 -0.42
CA ILE A 667 -14.47 -5.72 0.33
C ILE A 667 -13.53 -6.02 1.50
N LEU A 668 -12.22 -6.05 1.26
CA LEU A 668 -11.21 -6.34 2.28
C LEU A 668 -11.33 -5.39 3.47
N ARG A 669 -11.47 -4.08 3.19
CA ARG A 669 -11.70 -3.07 4.22
C ARG A 669 -12.96 -3.35 5.02
N SER A 670 -14.07 -3.60 4.34
CA SER A 670 -15.35 -3.90 5.01
C SER A 670 -15.27 -5.13 5.89
N ILE A 671 -14.66 -6.23 5.41
CA ILE A 671 -14.48 -7.47 6.17
C ILE A 671 -13.55 -7.23 7.37
N SER A 672 -12.43 -6.52 7.19
CA SER A 672 -11.48 -6.25 8.28
C SER A 672 -12.13 -5.50 9.44
N VAL A 673 -13.07 -4.61 9.15
CA VAL A 673 -13.83 -3.85 10.16
C VAL A 673 -14.93 -4.71 10.79
N GLU A 674 -15.73 -5.43 9.99
CA GLU A 674 -16.82 -6.29 10.49
C GLU A 674 -16.29 -7.42 11.37
N GLU A 675 -15.17 -8.03 10.98
CA GLU A 675 -14.51 -9.12 11.69
C GLU A 675 -13.54 -8.65 12.78
N LYS A 676 -13.42 -7.33 12.99
CA LYS A 676 -12.59 -6.70 14.04
C LYS A 676 -11.13 -7.15 14.02
N TRP A 677 -10.53 -7.17 12.83
CA TRP A 677 -9.14 -7.59 12.66
C TRP A 677 -8.16 -6.65 13.34
N ASP A 678 -7.06 -7.20 13.87
CA ASP A 678 -6.02 -6.41 14.54
C ASP A 678 -5.33 -5.46 13.57
N LYS A 679 -5.33 -4.15 13.85
CA LYS A 679 -4.48 -3.12 13.21
C LYS A 679 -4.22 -3.36 11.71
N PHE A 680 -5.27 -3.69 10.95
CA PHE A 680 -5.18 -3.80 9.50
C PHE A 680 -5.11 -2.38 8.93
N VAL A 681 -3.93 -1.99 8.45
CA VAL A 681 -3.67 -0.64 7.92
C VAL A 681 -3.61 -0.73 6.40
N ASN A 682 -4.47 0.07 5.75
CA ASN A 682 -4.45 0.33 4.31
C ASN A 682 -3.17 1.04 3.90
#